data_AF-A0A7C8QQY5-F1
#
_entry.id   AF-A0A7C8QQY5-F1
#
_cell.length_a   1.000
_cell.length_b   1.000
_cell.length_c   1.000
_cell.angle_alpha   90.00
_cell.angle_beta   90.00
_cell.angle_gamma   90.00
#
_symmetry.space_group_name_H-M   'P 1'
#
loop_
_entity.id
_entity.type
_entity.pdbx_description
1 polymer ?
#
loop_
_entity_poly.entity_id
_entity_poly.type
_entity_poly.pdbx_seq_one_letter_code
_entity_poly.pdbx_strand_id
1 'polypeptide(L)'
;MSAAPKPPPLPTRTPSTLSIPPAIPVEQALENLNAAAEELSQTQDHVTFSTILDLHTSTAYNRYSFADQNKLLQGLEVLFEKNSELASDIAWDAIPILLKFAARPVGRDSSDADDQKAVVVRADLLLDQCANNGNSKEVFLVITGKIKNLDFRKMPEEEDSDSEDNEDEDDEDFTPKQKVSPTALSTAKILLRLLVQVQKRLRMKTPSKFFATSLMSLLSMVTKASKSLPLTPLCDILDQIIEFVVSLAPTKSDTDVDVPIQVKLIQAFITHGVEAFLTLPRDNATMMEWASAWDKKVRPEKVVPRTVASHAHTHPHGKGPTDSSQDKLAIGQVMVAFLSLSDSVGMNIESLLQTCLDANFEPEDECVEPEEPGSPTAPTSAEEIPLSYVGSLLLLAAKLNRKVLKGEDSNSLNLKIFPEHANLTSKYLPEGVEGSVIDALVFIGSWIIRQSNKDGELSQLGNIPSDDDKFFLYIQKYSALSATLSEPDLRGLTYLHATTILHLNPREDLRLGFIKDTLEHCPFEALKAAIIGYLKDEILAAQKGKASGAKESIFLSPLILDTLILNLFPDYEEEFLKRGIRDGWVRFNEAYSTISATANLYYLVWANDDLRNHLSVTRPDWTAEIQRRWIEVIKKSLTTFKNVGTGDGVADADLKKEIQDATVDLEMLSYLLDRLDEIRQQKSS
;
A
#
# COMPACT_ATOMS: atom_id res chain seq x y z
N MET A 1 -69.69 -25.84 45.81
CA MET A 1 -69.64 -24.74 46.79
C MET A 1 -68.92 -23.56 46.15
N SER A 2 -69.47 -22.37 46.37
CA SER A 2 -69.32 -21.14 45.58
C SER A 2 -67.90 -20.54 45.60
N ALA A 3 -67.54 -19.91 44.47
CA ALA A 3 -66.32 -19.18 44.20
C ALA A 3 -66.09 -17.98 45.15
N ALA A 4 -64.82 -17.73 45.47
CA ALA A 4 -64.34 -16.48 46.05
C ALA A 4 -63.68 -15.60 44.95
N PRO A 5 -63.89 -14.27 44.92
CA PRO A 5 -63.44 -13.41 43.82
C PRO A 5 -61.95 -13.05 43.95
N LYS A 6 -61.26 -12.98 42.81
CA LYS A 6 -59.88 -12.47 42.70
C LYS A 6 -59.83 -10.96 43.00
N PRO A 7 -58.77 -10.47 43.68
CA PRO A 7 -58.56 -9.04 43.92
C PRO A 7 -58.24 -8.28 42.62
N PRO A 8 -58.54 -6.98 42.55
CA PRO A 8 -58.33 -6.17 41.35
C PRO A 8 -56.83 -5.99 41.04
N PRO A 9 -56.43 -5.90 39.76
CA PRO A 9 -55.06 -5.66 39.38
C PRO A 9 -54.61 -4.24 39.73
N LEU A 10 -53.36 -4.11 40.18
CA LEU A 10 -52.65 -2.85 40.39
C LEU A 10 -52.61 -2.02 39.08
N PRO A 11 -52.67 -0.68 39.15
CA PRO A 11 -52.62 0.17 37.98
C PRO A 11 -51.26 -0.01 37.28
N THR A 12 -51.32 -0.39 36.00
CA THR A 12 -50.20 -0.34 35.08
C THR A 12 -49.71 1.11 34.99
N ARG A 13 -48.48 1.37 35.43
CA ARG A 13 -47.75 2.58 35.05
C ARG A 13 -47.62 2.55 33.54
N THR A 14 -48.43 3.35 32.84
CA THR A 14 -48.12 3.76 31.48
C THR A 14 -46.77 4.48 31.50
N PRO A 15 -45.87 4.21 30.54
CA PRO A 15 -44.66 5.00 30.40
C PRO A 15 -45.13 6.44 30.14
N SER A 16 -44.74 7.36 31.01
CA SER A 16 -44.97 8.78 30.80
C SER A 16 -44.31 9.13 29.47
N THR A 17 -45.12 9.34 28.44
CA THR A 17 -44.70 10.04 27.24
C THR A 17 -44.27 11.42 27.69
N LEU A 18 -42.96 11.60 27.92
CA LEU A 18 -42.35 12.92 27.97
C LEU A 18 -42.64 13.57 26.63
N SER A 19 -43.72 14.36 26.57
CA SER A 19 -44.02 15.22 25.44
C SER A 19 -42.84 16.18 25.31
N ILE A 20 -42.04 15.97 24.27
CA ILE A 20 -40.93 16.85 23.92
C ILE A 20 -41.54 18.25 23.73
N PRO A 21 -41.08 19.29 24.45
CA PRO A 21 -41.62 20.63 24.30
C PRO A 21 -41.54 21.08 22.82
N PRO A 22 -42.56 21.76 22.28
CA PRO A 22 -42.53 22.27 20.92
C PRO A 22 -41.30 23.17 20.75
N ALA A 23 -40.61 23.04 19.62
CA ALA A 23 -39.47 23.89 19.32
C ALA A 23 -39.92 25.36 19.26
N ILE A 24 -39.12 26.26 19.82
CA ILE A 24 -39.37 27.70 19.79
C ILE A 24 -39.44 28.15 18.31
N PRO A 25 -40.35 29.05 17.90
CA PRO A 25 -40.39 29.57 16.52
C PRO A 25 -39.07 30.23 16.10
N VAL A 26 -38.75 30.18 14.80
CA VAL A 26 -37.49 30.72 14.26
C VAL A 26 -37.36 32.23 14.48
N GLU A 27 -38.47 32.96 14.42
CA GLU A 27 -38.51 34.42 14.67
C GLU A 27 -38.09 34.73 16.11
N GLN A 28 -38.59 33.96 17.07
CA GLN A 28 -38.24 34.13 18.48
C GLN A 28 -36.80 33.69 18.77
N ALA A 29 -36.29 32.66 18.08
CA ALA A 29 -34.87 32.30 18.16
C ALA A 29 -33.96 33.44 17.65
N LEU A 30 -34.34 34.12 16.57
CA LEU A 30 -33.61 35.28 16.05
C LEU A 30 -33.71 36.50 16.99
N GLU A 31 -34.87 36.76 17.59
CA GLU A 31 -35.01 37.81 18.60
C GLU A 31 -34.09 37.57 19.80
N ASN A 32 -34.03 36.34 20.31
CA ASN A 32 -33.13 35.97 21.40
C ASN A 32 -31.66 36.17 21.02
N LEU A 33 -31.26 35.80 19.80
CA LEU A 33 -29.89 36.00 19.32
C LEU A 33 -29.54 37.50 19.18
N ASN A 34 -30.47 38.32 18.70
CA ASN A 34 -30.27 39.77 18.63
C ASN A 34 -30.17 40.39 20.03
N ALA A 35 -31.04 40.00 20.96
CA ALA A 35 -31.00 40.47 22.33
C ALA A 35 -29.69 40.06 23.04
N ALA A 36 -29.23 38.83 22.83
CA ALA A 36 -27.95 38.36 23.36
C ALA A 36 -26.75 39.12 22.76
N ALA A 37 -26.82 39.51 21.48
CA ALA A 37 -25.78 40.34 20.85
C ALA A 37 -25.75 41.76 21.44
N GLU A 38 -26.92 42.34 21.72
CA GLU A 38 -27.01 43.64 22.40
C GLU A 38 -26.48 43.55 23.85
N GLU A 39 -26.81 42.48 24.57
CA GLU A 39 -26.31 42.26 25.93
C GLU A 39 -24.79 42.04 25.95
N LEU A 40 -24.24 41.29 24.98
CA LEU A 40 -22.81 41.11 24.83
C LEU A 40 -22.08 42.45 24.68
N SER A 41 -22.64 43.40 23.94
CA SER A 41 -22.05 44.73 23.76
C SER A 41 -21.90 45.51 25.08
N GLN A 42 -22.69 45.15 26.11
CA GLN A 42 -22.67 45.78 27.42
C GLN A 42 -21.83 45.00 28.45
N THR A 43 -21.89 43.66 28.40
CA THR A 43 -21.30 42.78 29.42
C THR A 43 -19.94 42.21 29.03
N GLN A 44 -19.61 42.19 27.72
CA GLN A 44 -18.47 41.47 27.13
C GLN A 44 -18.39 39.97 27.51
N ASP A 45 -19.53 39.36 27.85
CA ASP A 45 -19.60 37.92 28.16
C ASP A 45 -19.80 37.07 26.90
N HIS A 46 -18.69 36.78 26.22
CA HIS A 46 -18.67 35.98 24.98
C HIS A 46 -19.14 34.53 25.18
N VAL A 47 -19.00 33.97 26.38
CA VAL A 47 -19.36 32.57 26.68
C VAL A 47 -20.87 32.39 26.68
N THR A 48 -21.59 33.32 27.28
CA THR A 48 -23.05 33.30 27.31
C THR A 48 -23.63 33.41 25.91
N PHE A 49 -23.09 34.32 25.07
CA PHE A 49 -23.52 34.41 23.66
C PHE A 49 -23.25 33.11 22.89
N SER A 50 -22.06 32.54 23.03
CA SER A 50 -21.67 31.28 22.36
C SER A 50 -22.59 30.12 22.76
N THR A 51 -22.99 30.06 24.03
CA THR A 51 -23.95 29.06 24.54
C THR A 51 -25.34 29.24 23.94
N ILE A 52 -25.83 30.48 23.84
CA ILE A 52 -27.13 30.79 23.23
C ILE A 52 -27.11 30.47 21.74
N LEU A 53 -26.00 30.77 21.06
CA LEU A 53 -25.79 30.43 19.65
C LEU A 53 -25.84 28.91 19.44
N ASP A 54 -25.11 28.12 20.22
CA ASP A 54 -25.13 26.66 20.12
C ASP A 54 -26.51 26.08 20.44
N LEU A 55 -27.21 26.59 21.47
CA LEU A 55 -28.55 26.13 21.82
C LEU A 55 -29.54 26.31 20.67
N HIS A 56 -29.60 27.49 20.08
CA HIS A 56 -30.56 27.80 19.02
C HIS A 56 -30.20 27.11 17.69
N THR A 57 -28.92 27.03 17.34
CA THR A 57 -28.48 26.34 16.14
C THR A 57 -28.61 24.82 16.26
N SER A 58 -28.33 24.23 17.42
CA SER A 58 -28.58 22.81 17.70
C SER A 58 -30.08 22.49 17.70
N THR A 59 -30.92 23.39 18.21
CA THR A 59 -32.38 23.24 18.09
C THR A 59 -32.82 23.28 16.63
N ALA A 60 -32.28 24.20 15.84
CA ALA A 60 -32.61 24.33 14.42
C ALA A 60 -32.18 23.12 13.61
N TYR A 61 -30.95 22.63 13.82
CA TYR A 61 -30.43 21.46 13.11
C TYR A 61 -31.30 20.22 13.32
N ASN A 62 -31.80 20.02 14.55
CA ASN A 62 -32.51 18.80 14.93
C ASN A 62 -34.04 18.89 14.76
N ARG A 63 -34.63 20.09 14.82
CA ARG A 63 -36.10 20.25 14.93
C ARG A 63 -36.75 21.16 13.88
N TYR A 64 -36.00 22.01 13.20
CA TYR A 64 -36.59 22.93 12.22
C TYR A 64 -36.69 22.31 10.82
N SER A 65 -37.67 22.78 10.05
CA SER A 65 -37.74 22.54 8.61
C SER A 65 -36.51 23.13 7.90
N PHE A 66 -36.15 22.63 6.73
CA PHE A 66 -35.03 23.19 5.97
C PHE A 66 -35.25 24.67 5.61
N ALA A 67 -36.48 25.06 5.30
CA ALA A 67 -36.83 26.46 5.07
C ALA A 67 -36.58 27.34 6.32
N ASP A 68 -36.93 26.86 7.51
CA ASP A 68 -36.72 27.61 8.76
C ASP A 68 -35.25 27.59 9.21
N GLN A 69 -34.52 26.50 8.96
CA GLN A 69 -33.05 26.48 9.11
C GLN A 69 -32.41 27.55 8.22
N ASN A 70 -32.85 27.66 6.97
CA ASN A 70 -32.33 28.63 6.02
C ASN A 70 -32.64 30.08 6.43
N LYS A 71 -33.81 30.33 7.04
CA LYS A 71 -34.16 31.63 7.64
C LYS A 71 -33.29 31.96 8.85
N LEU A 72 -33.04 30.99 9.73
CA LEU A 72 -32.16 31.19 10.89
C LEU A 72 -30.75 31.56 10.44
N LEU A 73 -30.18 30.81 9.50
CA LEU A 73 -28.85 31.10 8.95
C LEU A 73 -28.79 32.47 8.27
N GLN A 74 -29.85 32.88 7.55
CA GLN A 74 -29.94 34.22 6.98
C GLN A 74 -29.99 35.31 8.05
N GLY A 75 -30.69 35.07 9.16
CA GLY A 75 -30.70 36.00 10.27
C GLY A 75 -29.33 36.11 10.96
N LEU A 76 -28.59 35.00 11.07
CA LEU A 76 -27.21 35.01 11.56
C LEU A 76 -26.25 35.77 10.63
N GLU A 77 -26.42 35.63 9.32
CA GLU A 77 -25.65 36.40 8.32
C GLU A 77 -25.85 37.91 8.53
N VAL A 78 -27.11 38.35 8.62
CA VAL A 78 -27.44 39.76 8.88
C VAL A 78 -26.92 40.23 10.24
N LEU A 79 -26.93 39.37 11.26
CA LEU A 79 -26.39 39.68 12.59
C LEU A 79 -24.88 39.94 12.54
N PHE A 80 -24.11 39.08 11.85
CA PHE A 80 -22.66 39.20 11.70
C PHE A 80 -22.26 40.39 10.80
N GLU A 81 -23.06 40.70 9.77
CA GLU A 81 -22.82 41.89 8.94
C GLU A 81 -23.05 43.20 9.72
N LYS A 82 -24.06 43.25 10.59
CA LYS A 82 -24.36 44.44 11.40
C LYS A 82 -23.35 44.65 12.53
N ASN A 83 -22.79 43.58 13.08
CA ASN A 83 -21.93 43.62 14.25
C ASN A 83 -20.55 43.02 13.93
N SER A 84 -19.68 43.81 13.32
CA SER A 84 -18.35 43.36 12.88
C SER A 84 -17.43 42.94 14.04
N GLU A 85 -17.53 43.60 15.20
CA GLU A 85 -16.77 43.24 16.41
C GLU A 85 -17.22 41.88 16.97
N LEU A 86 -18.53 41.67 17.11
CA LEU A 86 -19.12 40.38 17.48
C LEU A 86 -18.65 39.26 16.54
N ALA A 87 -18.70 39.51 15.23
CA ALA A 87 -18.26 38.54 14.24
C ALA A 87 -16.76 38.24 14.37
N SER A 88 -15.94 39.20 14.80
CA SER A 88 -14.51 38.94 15.03
C SER A 88 -14.26 38.00 16.19
N ASP A 89 -15.05 38.13 17.27
CA ASP A 89 -14.86 37.43 18.55
C ASP A 89 -15.66 36.12 18.70
N ILE A 90 -16.66 35.87 17.85
CA ILE A 90 -17.49 34.65 17.94
C ILE A 90 -17.32 33.74 16.71
N ALA A 91 -16.76 34.23 15.60
CA ALA A 91 -16.66 33.46 14.36
C ALA A 91 -16.01 32.07 14.52
N TRP A 92 -15.00 31.92 15.38
CA TRP A 92 -14.34 30.62 15.57
C TRP A 92 -15.22 29.59 16.30
N ASP A 93 -16.09 30.04 17.22
CA ASP A 93 -17.07 29.18 17.90
C ASP A 93 -18.21 28.78 16.95
N ALA A 94 -18.54 29.64 15.98
CA ALA A 94 -19.56 29.37 14.97
C ALA A 94 -19.14 28.29 13.95
N ILE A 95 -17.84 28.14 13.66
CA ILE A 95 -17.35 27.20 12.64
C ILE A 95 -17.79 25.74 12.91
N PRO A 96 -17.56 25.15 14.10
CA PRO A 96 -18.00 23.78 14.41
C PRO A 96 -19.51 23.58 14.24
N ILE A 97 -20.30 24.61 14.53
CA ILE A 97 -21.76 24.60 14.42
C ILE A 97 -22.16 24.60 12.94
N LEU A 98 -21.63 25.56 12.18
CA LEU A 98 -21.94 25.74 10.76
C LEU A 98 -21.49 24.56 9.90
N LEU A 99 -20.41 23.88 10.26
CA LEU A 99 -19.95 22.66 9.59
C LEU A 99 -21.01 21.55 9.57
N LYS A 100 -21.83 21.42 10.63
CA LYS A 100 -22.93 20.44 10.68
C LYS A 100 -23.92 20.66 9.54
N PHE A 101 -24.20 21.93 9.21
CA PHE A 101 -25.11 22.30 8.13
C PHE A 101 -24.43 22.21 6.75
N ALA A 102 -23.20 22.73 6.62
CA ALA A 102 -22.50 22.81 5.34
C ALA A 102 -22.03 21.44 4.81
N ALA A 103 -21.65 20.51 5.69
CA ALA A 103 -21.18 19.19 5.28
C ALA A 103 -22.30 18.16 5.07
N ARG A 104 -23.57 18.55 5.25
CA ARG A 104 -24.71 17.65 5.14
C ARG A 104 -24.93 17.20 3.68
N PRO A 105 -25.10 15.89 3.42
CA PRO A 105 -25.41 15.41 2.09
C PRO A 105 -26.80 15.89 1.64
N VAL A 106 -26.91 16.34 0.39
CA VAL A 106 -28.18 16.76 -0.22
C VAL A 106 -28.82 15.56 -0.91
N GLY A 107 -30.05 15.22 -0.51
CA GLY A 107 -30.80 14.11 -1.10
C GLY A 107 -31.32 14.48 -2.49
N ARG A 108 -30.73 13.89 -3.55
CA ARG A 108 -31.07 14.21 -4.96
C ARG A 108 -32.54 14.02 -5.32
N ASP A 109 -33.21 13.07 -4.69
CA ASP A 109 -34.60 12.69 -5.00
C ASP A 109 -35.61 13.14 -3.92
N SER A 110 -35.19 13.98 -2.97
CA SER A 110 -36.07 14.47 -1.91
C SER A 110 -36.92 15.66 -2.37
N SER A 111 -38.17 15.76 -1.89
CA SER A 111 -39.05 16.90 -2.18
C SER A 111 -38.44 18.24 -1.72
N ASP A 112 -37.57 18.18 -0.72
CA ASP A 112 -36.97 19.34 -0.06
C ASP A 112 -35.52 19.56 -0.51
N ALA A 113 -35.10 18.98 -1.65
CA ALA A 113 -33.73 19.03 -2.14
C ALA A 113 -33.24 20.48 -2.37
N ASP A 114 -34.11 21.35 -2.89
CA ASP A 114 -33.79 22.75 -3.11
C ASP A 114 -33.58 23.52 -1.80
N ASP A 115 -34.42 23.26 -0.79
CA ASP A 115 -34.29 23.86 0.53
C ASP A 115 -33.06 23.34 1.28
N GLN A 116 -32.75 22.04 1.18
CA GLN A 116 -31.51 21.45 1.69
C GLN A 116 -30.29 22.10 1.07
N LYS A 117 -30.28 22.27 -0.25
CA LYS A 117 -29.20 22.94 -0.97
C LYS A 117 -29.06 24.39 -0.54
N ALA A 118 -30.16 25.11 -0.32
CA ALA A 118 -30.14 26.48 0.18
C ALA A 118 -29.49 26.58 1.57
N VAL A 119 -29.82 25.66 2.49
CA VAL A 119 -29.20 25.56 3.82
C VAL A 119 -27.68 25.32 3.70
N VAL A 120 -27.27 24.34 2.90
CA VAL A 120 -25.85 24.00 2.70
C VAL A 120 -25.07 25.19 2.13
N VAL A 121 -25.57 25.81 1.07
CA VAL A 121 -24.91 26.97 0.42
C VAL A 121 -24.81 28.16 1.38
N ARG A 122 -25.86 28.42 2.17
CA ARG A 122 -25.85 29.54 3.13
C ARG A 122 -24.90 29.29 4.30
N ALA A 123 -24.86 28.06 4.82
CA ALA A 123 -23.89 27.69 5.83
C ALA A 123 -22.45 27.81 5.32
N ASP A 124 -22.19 27.43 4.06
CA ASP A 124 -20.88 27.55 3.42
C ASP A 124 -20.45 29.02 3.25
N LEU A 125 -21.38 29.91 2.88
CA LEU A 125 -21.13 31.35 2.80
C LEU A 125 -20.82 31.98 4.17
N LEU A 126 -21.56 31.58 5.20
CA LEU A 126 -21.29 32.00 6.59
C LEU A 126 -19.92 31.53 7.08
N LEU A 127 -19.51 30.31 6.71
CA LEU A 127 -18.16 29.80 7.02
C LEU A 127 -17.09 30.68 6.37
N ASP A 128 -17.29 31.12 5.12
CA ASP A 128 -16.37 32.05 4.45
C ASP A 128 -16.30 33.41 5.14
N GLN A 129 -17.44 33.94 5.59
CA GLN A 129 -17.48 35.16 6.38
C GLN A 129 -16.75 34.99 7.73
N CYS A 130 -16.96 33.88 8.43
CA CYS A 130 -16.27 33.56 9.68
C CYS A 130 -14.75 33.48 9.48
N ALA A 131 -14.29 32.83 8.40
CA ALA A 131 -12.87 32.76 8.05
C ALA A 131 -12.27 34.11 7.64
N ASN A 132 -13.06 35.04 7.09
CA ASN A 132 -12.61 36.39 6.72
C ASN A 132 -12.62 37.41 7.85
N ASN A 133 -13.56 37.30 8.79
CA ASN A 133 -13.80 38.33 9.81
C ASN A 133 -13.29 37.92 11.19
N GLY A 134 -13.31 36.61 11.50
CA GLY A 134 -12.86 36.08 12.78
C GLY A 134 -11.38 36.33 13.05
N ASN A 135 -11.01 36.30 14.33
CA ASN A 135 -9.61 36.32 14.74
C ASN A 135 -8.84 35.18 14.08
N SER A 136 -7.85 35.52 13.24
CA SER A 136 -7.17 34.54 12.38
C SER A 136 -6.41 33.46 13.16
N LYS A 137 -5.98 33.74 14.40
CA LYS A 137 -5.30 32.74 15.24
C LYS A 137 -6.27 31.70 15.79
N GLU A 138 -7.37 32.15 16.37
CA GLU A 138 -8.38 31.26 16.97
C GLU A 138 -9.07 30.43 15.88
N VAL A 139 -9.43 31.06 14.77
CA VAL A 139 -10.01 30.36 13.61
C VAL A 139 -9.06 29.27 13.10
N PHE A 140 -7.77 29.57 12.98
CA PHE A 140 -6.77 28.59 12.54
C PHE A 140 -6.65 27.40 13.52
N LEU A 141 -6.63 27.65 14.83
CA LEU A 141 -6.58 26.60 15.85
C LEU A 141 -7.81 25.69 15.82
N VAL A 142 -9.01 26.29 15.68
CA VAL A 142 -10.26 25.51 15.56
C VAL A 142 -10.25 24.65 14.29
N ILE A 143 -9.86 25.19 13.14
CA ILE A 143 -9.80 24.44 11.88
C ILE A 143 -8.78 23.30 11.98
N THR A 144 -7.56 23.58 12.44
CA THR A 144 -6.49 22.55 12.57
C THR A 144 -6.84 21.48 13.60
N GLY A 145 -7.53 21.84 14.68
CA GLY A 145 -8.08 20.89 15.65
C GLY A 145 -9.15 19.99 15.05
N LYS A 146 -10.07 20.54 14.25
CA LYS A 146 -11.09 19.76 13.53
C LYS A 146 -10.50 18.83 12.48
N ILE A 147 -9.48 19.28 11.74
CA ILE A 147 -8.73 18.44 10.79
C ILE A 147 -8.09 17.24 11.51
N LYS A 148 -7.41 17.46 12.65
CA LYS A 148 -6.77 16.39 13.43
C LYS A 148 -7.77 15.32 13.87
N ASN A 149 -8.98 15.74 14.26
CA ASN A 149 -10.02 14.86 14.82
C ASN A 149 -10.99 14.30 13.78
N LEU A 150 -10.79 14.59 12.49
CA LEU A 150 -11.66 14.07 11.43
C LEU A 150 -11.54 12.54 11.34
N ASP A 151 -12.69 11.87 11.21
CA ASP A 151 -12.77 10.44 10.92
C ASP A 151 -13.59 10.23 9.65
N PHE A 152 -13.02 9.48 8.71
CA PHE A 152 -13.61 9.21 7.40
C PHE A 152 -14.49 7.95 7.40
N ARG A 153 -14.49 7.17 8.48
CA ARG A 153 -15.29 5.95 8.63
C ARG A 153 -16.75 6.32 8.94
N LYS A 154 -17.71 5.64 8.30
CA LYS A 154 -19.13 5.77 8.67
C LYS A 154 -19.32 5.04 10.00
N MET A 155 -19.83 5.72 11.04
CA MET A 155 -20.30 5.04 12.24
C MET A 155 -21.50 4.15 11.86
N PRO A 156 -21.62 2.93 12.41
CA PRO A 156 -22.87 2.20 12.30
C PRO A 156 -23.95 3.06 12.96
N GLU A 157 -24.85 3.61 12.15
CA GLU A 157 -26.11 4.13 12.68
C GLU A 157 -26.82 2.91 13.30
N GLU A 158 -27.35 3.06 14.52
CA GLU A 158 -28.33 2.12 15.08
C GLU A 158 -29.58 2.20 14.18
N GLU A 159 -29.53 1.56 13.01
CA GLU A 159 -30.69 1.36 12.18
C GLU A 159 -31.54 0.29 12.87
N ASP A 160 -32.75 0.69 13.26
CA ASP A 160 -33.81 -0.20 13.75
C ASP A 160 -33.87 -1.46 12.88
N SER A 161 -33.90 -2.61 13.56
CA SER A 161 -34.15 -3.91 12.96
C SER A 161 -35.35 -3.83 12.02
N ASP A 162 -35.14 -4.06 10.72
CA ASP A 162 -36.06 -4.78 9.82
C ASP A 162 -35.59 -4.59 8.35
N SER A 163 -34.46 -5.22 8.02
CA SER A 163 -34.25 -5.70 6.64
C SER A 163 -33.64 -7.09 6.75
N GLU A 164 -34.45 -8.09 6.41
CA GLU A 164 -34.07 -9.49 6.29
C GLU A 164 -32.98 -9.61 5.21
N ASP A 165 -31.71 -9.68 5.64
CA ASP A 165 -30.60 -10.06 4.78
C ASP A 165 -30.60 -11.59 4.63
N ASN A 166 -30.63 -12.04 3.37
CA ASN A 166 -30.39 -13.42 3.01
C ASN A 166 -28.92 -13.75 3.33
N GLU A 167 -28.70 -14.64 4.28
CA GLU A 167 -27.41 -15.27 4.56
C GLU A 167 -27.10 -16.28 3.43
N ASP A 168 -26.32 -15.85 2.44
CA ASP A 168 -25.52 -16.77 1.65
C ASP A 168 -24.13 -16.85 2.33
N GLU A 169 -23.95 -17.90 3.14
CA GLU A 169 -22.65 -18.35 3.64
C GLU A 169 -21.85 -18.94 2.47
N ASP A 170 -20.70 -18.34 2.16
CA ASP A 170 -19.44 -18.96 1.69
C ASP A 170 -18.65 -17.97 0.82
N ASP A 171 -17.79 -17.16 1.45
CA ASP A 171 -16.59 -16.59 0.83
C ASP A 171 -15.63 -16.13 1.95
N GLU A 172 -14.57 -16.91 2.20
CA GLU A 172 -13.40 -16.47 2.98
C GLU A 172 -12.59 -15.44 2.17
N ASP A 173 -13.08 -14.21 2.06
CA ASP A 173 -12.26 -13.03 1.75
C ASP A 173 -12.82 -11.81 2.50
N PHE A 174 -12.50 -11.74 3.79
CA PHE A 174 -12.96 -10.70 4.69
C PHE A 174 -12.15 -9.41 4.50
N THR A 175 -12.59 -8.54 3.59
CA THR A 175 -12.49 -7.09 3.83
C THR A 175 -13.88 -6.47 3.79
N PRO A 176 -14.45 -6.07 4.95
CA PRO A 176 -15.74 -5.37 4.94
C PRO A 176 -15.56 -4.08 4.14
N LYS A 177 -16.36 -3.89 3.09
CA LYS A 177 -16.41 -2.65 2.29
C LYS A 177 -16.72 -1.49 3.25
N GLN A 178 -15.68 -0.85 3.77
CA GLN A 178 -15.80 0.20 4.77
C GLN A 178 -16.57 1.36 4.16
N LYS A 179 -17.83 1.54 4.59
CA LYS A 179 -18.68 2.64 4.11
C LYS A 179 -18.00 3.96 4.52
N VAL A 180 -17.65 4.77 3.54
CA VAL A 180 -17.02 6.09 3.74
C VAL A 180 -18.09 7.08 4.16
N SER A 181 -17.79 7.95 5.13
CA SER A 181 -18.69 9.04 5.51
C SER A 181 -18.66 10.16 4.46
N PRO A 182 -19.74 10.39 3.69
CA PRO A 182 -19.79 11.50 2.72
C PRO A 182 -19.70 12.85 3.42
N THR A 183 -20.22 12.95 4.65
CA THR A 183 -20.14 14.14 5.50
C THR A 183 -18.69 14.44 5.90
N ALA A 184 -17.91 13.42 6.25
CA ALA A 184 -16.50 13.62 6.59
C ALA A 184 -15.68 14.12 5.40
N LEU A 185 -15.94 13.58 4.20
CA LEU A 185 -15.30 14.03 2.96
C LEU A 185 -15.63 15.50 2.65
N SER A 186 -16.89 15.89 2.74
CA SER A 186 -17.31 17.30 2.58
C SER A 186 -16.67 18.20 3.63
N THR A 187 -16.65 17.75 4.89
CA THR A 187 -16.03 18.47 6.01
C THR A 187 -14.53 18.70 5.75
N ALA A 188 -13.79 17.69 5.27
CA ALA A 188 -12.38 17.83 4.91
C ALA A 188 -12.16 18.92 3.86
N LYS A 189 -12.93 18.89 2.76
CA LYS A 189 -12.82 19.86 1.67
C LYS A 189 -13.10 21.29 2.14
N ILE A 190 -14.14 21.47 2.96
CA ILE A 190 -14.47 22.77 3.55
C ILE A 190 -13.35 23.25 4.47
N LEU A 191 -12.87 22.41 5.39
CA LEU A 191 -11.82 22.78 6.33
C LEU A 191 -10.51 23.17 5.61
N LEU A 192 -10.10 22.44 4.58
CA LEU A 192 -8.91 22.76 3.78
C LEU A 192 -9.05 24.11 3.07
N ARG A 193 -10.21 24.39 2.48
CA ARG A 193 -10.52 25.68 1.85
C ARG A 193 -10.43 26.85 2.85
N LEU A 194 -11.06 26.70 4.01
CA LEU A 194 -11.02 27.71 5.08
C LEU A 194 -9.60 27.89 5.62
N LEU A 195 -8.80 26.82 5.71
CA LEU A 195 -7.41 26.87 6.16
C LEU A 195 -6.56 27.75 5.24
N VAL A 196 -6.66 27.57 3.91
CA VAL A 196 -5.98 28.39 2.89
C VAL A 196 -6.37 29.87 3.03
N GLN A 197 -7.64 30.15 3.31
CA GLN A 197 -8.15 31.51 3.44
C GLN A 197 -7.61 32.22 4.69
N VAL A 198 -7.61 31.53 5.83
CA VAL A 198 -7.16 32.08 7.12
C VAL A 198 -5.64 32.27 7.13
N GLN A 199 -4.89 31.38 6.48
CA GLN A 199 -3.44 31.49 6.31
C GLN A 199 -3.01 32.83 5.72
N LYS A 200 -3.72 33.35 4.72
CA LYS A 200 -3.41 34.65 4.08
C LYS A 200 -3.49 35.84 5.06
N ARG A 201 -4.22 35.69 6.17
CA ARG A 201 -4.43 36.72 7.20
C ARG A 201 -3.53 36.54 8.43
N LEU A 202 -2.86 35.40 8.58
CA LEU A 202 -2.01 35.10 9.72
C LEU A 202 -0.72 35.94 9.68
N ARG A 203 -0.57 36.85 10.64
CA ARG A 203 0.66 37.63 10.86
C ARG A 203 1.34 37.13 12.12
N MET A 204 2.51 36.52 11.98
CA MET A 204 3.19 35.84 13.09
C MET A 204 4.66 36.26 13.18
N LYS A 205 5.16 36.40 14.40
CA LYS A 205 6.58 36.67 14.67
C LYS A 205 7.45 35.41 14.54
N THR A 206 6.89 34.23 14.80
CA THR A 206 7.55 32.92 14.72
C THR A 206 6.59 31.92 14.05
N PRO A 207 6.55 31.86 12.71
CA PRO A 207 5.64 30.99 11.97
C PRO A 207 5.80 29.48 12.25
N SER A 208 7.01 29.02 12.57
CA SER A 208 7.35 27.60 12.83
C SER A 208 6.41 26.91 13.81
N LYS A 209 6.04 27.57 14.92
CA LYS A 209 5.17 26.97 15.96
C LYS A 209 3.80 26.57 15.40
N PHE A 210 3.22 27.45 14.59
CA PHE A 210 1.91 27.22 13.99
C PHE A 210 2.00 26.25 12.81
N PHE A 211 3.10 26.28 12.07
CA PHE A 211 3.36 25.32 10.99
C PHE A 211 3.51 23.91 11.54
N ALA A 212 4.18 23.72 12.67
CA ALA A 212 4.30 22.42 13.31
C ALA A 212 2.91 21.84 13.64
N THR A 213 2.04 22.64 14.26
CA THR A 213 0.68 22.21 14.58
C THR A 213 -0.15 21.91 13.33
N SER A 214 -0.13 22.78 12.30
CA SER A 214 -0.92 22.52 11.09
C SER A 214 -0.41 21.33 10.31
N LEU A 215 0.90 21.19 10.11
CA LEU A 215 1.49 20.08 9.37
C LEU A 215 1.25 18.74 10.09
N MET A 216 1.32 18.72 11.42
CA MET A 216 0.98 17.52 12.20
C MET A 216 -0.50 17.15 12.07
N SER A 217 -1.41 18.14 12.15
CA SER A 217 -2.85 17.90 11.93
C SER A 217 -3.13 17.40 10.51
N LEU A 218 -2.50 17.99 9.50
CA LEU A 218 -2.64 17.58 8.10
C LEU A 218 -2.08 16.18 7.87
N LEU A 219 -0.94 15.85 8.47
CA LEU A 219 -0.35 14.51 8.38
C LEU A 219 -1.24 13.44 9.05
N SER A 220 -1.84 13.76 10.20
CA SER A 220 -2.85 12.91 10.84
C SER A 220 -4.04 12.67 9.90
N MET A 221 -4.53 13.72 9.25
CA MET A 221 -5.60 13.59 8.26
C MET A 221 -5.17 12.76 7.04
N VAL A 222 -3.95 12.95 6.50
CA VAL A 222 -3.41 12.13 5.42
C VAL A 222 -3.39 10.66 5.82
N THR A 223 -2.90 10.34 7.02
CA THR A 223 -2.83 8.97 7.53
C THR A 223 -4.22 8.33 7.64
N LYS A 224 -5.20 9.05 8.18
CA LYS A 224 -6.59 8.58 8.32
C LYS A 224 -7.30 8.44 6.97
N ALA A 225 -7.10 9.42 6.09
CA ALA A 225 -7.63 9.43 4.73
C ALA A 225 -7.09 8.25 3.94
N SER A 226 -5.78 8.02 4.00
CA SER A 226 -5.07 6.92 3.36
C SER A 226 -5.67 5.56 3.77
N LYS A 227 -5.92 5.35 5.07
CA LYS A 227 -6.52 4.10 5.56
C LYS A 227 -7.99 3.91 5.18
N SER A 228 -8.76 4.98 4.99
CA SER A 228 -10.22 4.92 4.99
C SER A 228 -10.87 5.26 3.65
N LEU A 229 -10.26 6.14 2.85
CA LEU A 229 -10.83 6.65 1.61
C LEU A 229 -10.51 5.76 0.40
N PRO A 230 -11.38 5.76 -0.63
CA PRO A 230 -11.03 5.26 -1.95
C PRO A 230 -9.97 6.15 -2.60
N LEU A 231 -9.36 5.66 -3.69
CA LEU A 231 -8.22 6.32 -4.32
C LEU A 231 -8.52 7.73 -4.86
N THR A 232 -9.61 7.91 -5.61
CA THR A 232 -9.92 9.22 -6.21
C THR A 232 -10.13 10.32 -5.15
N PRO A 233 -10.99 10.12 -4.12
CA PRO A 233 -11.13 11.11 -3.04
C PRO A 233 -9.85 11.33 -2.23
N LEU A 234 -9.01 10.30 -2.09
CA LEU A 234 -7.71 10.41 -1.41
C LEU A 234 -6.77 11.33 -2.19
N CYS A 235 -6.63 11.13 -3.51
CA CYS A 235 -5.80 11.98 -4.36
C CYS A 235 -6.29 13.43 -4.36
N ASP A 236 -7.61 13.66 -4.47
CA ASP A 236 -8.20 15.02 -4.41
C ASP A 236 -7.85 15.77 -3.10
N ILE A 237 -7.85 15.06 -1.97
CA ILE A 237 -7.50 15.64 -0.66
C ILE A 237 -6.01 15.92 -0.61
N LEU A 238 -5.17 14.96 -1.03
CA LEU A 238 -3.73 15.12 -1.02
C LEU A 238 -3.27 16.28 -1.89
N ASP A 239 -3.85 16.45 -3.08
CA ASP A 239 -3.52 17.58 -3.95
C ASP A 239 -3.80 18.93 -3.28
N GLN A 240 -4.96 19.09 -2.62
CA GLN A 240 -5.30 20.30 -1.87
C GLN A 240 -4.37 20.54 -0.67
N ILE A 241 -3.99 19.48 0.05
CA ILE A 241 -3.05 19.58 1.16
C ILE A 241 -1.68 20.01 0.64
N ILE A 242 -1.18 19.40 -0.44
CA ILE A 242 0.12 19.73 -1.01
C ILE A 242 0.13 21.16 -1.53
N GLU A 243 -0.94 21.61 -2.19
CA GLU A 243 -1.08 23.01 -2.63
C GLU A 243 -1.02 23.99 -1.44
N PHE A 244 -1.70 23.67 -0.33
CA PHE A 244 -1.59 24.43 0.91
C PHE A 244 -0.16 24.44 1.44
N VAL A 245 0.52 23.29 1.51
CA VAL A 245 1.91 23.19 2.02
C VAL A 245 2.89 23.94 1.14
N VAL A 246 2.72 23.92 -0.19
CA VAL A 246 3.49 24.74 -1.13
C VAL A 246 3.35 26.23 -0.79
N SER A 247 2.15 26.68 -0.42
CA SER A 247 1.93 28.07 -0.02
C SER A 247 2.58 28.45 1.33
N LEU A 248 2.95 27.46 2.16
CA LEU A 248 3.70 27.66 3.40
C LEU A 248 5.22 27.76 3.17
N ALA A 249 5.72 27.30 2.02
CA ALA A 249 7.15 27.24 1.76
C ALA A 249 7.77 28.66 1.85
N PRO A 250 8.84 28.85 2.66
CA PRO A 250 9.40 30.17 2.87
C PRO A 250 9.97 30.74 1.57
N THR A 251 9.68 32.01 1.29
CA THR A 251 10.33 32.76 0.21
C THR A 251 11.75 33.10 0.66
N LYS A 252 12.76 32.69 -0.13
CA LYS A 252 14.20 32.74 0.23
C LYS A 252 14.63 34.09 0.82
N SER A 253 14.68 34.19 2.15
CA SER A 253 15.47 35.16 2.89
C SER A 253 16.25 34.42 3.98
N ASP A 254 17.49 34.04 3.68
CA ASP A 254 18.40 33.24 4.54
C ASP A 254 18.77 33.91 5.88
N THR A 255 18.18 35.05 6.22
CA THR A 255 18.52 35.85 7.42
C THR A 255 17.66 35.54 8.65
N ASP A 256 16.59 34.76 8.53
CA ASP A 256 15.70 34.43 9.65
C ASP A 256 15.99 33.03 10.22
N VAL A 257 16.22 32.96 11.53
CA VAL A 257 16.54 31.73 12.29
C VAL A 257 15.37 30.74 12.26
N ASP A 258 14.16 31.21 11.98
CA ASP A 258 12.96 30.36 11.91
C ASP A 258 12.83 29.58 10.59
N VAL A 259 13.47 30.06 9.52
CA VAL A 259 13.36 29.47 8.17
C VAL A 259 13.88 28.03 8.09
N PRO A 260 15.06 27.67 8.67
CA PRO A 260 15.52 26.28 8.70
C PRO A 260 14.54 25.32 9.38
N ILE A 261 13.89 25.76 10.47
CA ILE A 261 12.89 24.95 11.19
C ILE A 261 11.66 24.73 10.30
N GLN A 262 11.17 25.78 9.63
CA GLN A 262 10.05 25.67 8.69
C GLN A 262 10.36 24.72 7.53
N VAL A 263 11.54 24.85 6.92
CA VAL A 263 12.00 23.96 5.84
C VAL A 263 12.01 22.51 6.33
N LYS A 264 12.56 22.24 7.51
CA LYS A 264 12.64 20.89 8.05
C LYS A 264 11.27 20.31 8.41
N LEU A 265 10.34 21.12 8.93
CA LEU A 265 8.95 20.71 9.17
C LEU A 265 8.26 20.27 7.87
N ILE A 266 8.48 21.02 6.78
CA ILE A 266 7.94 20.66 5.46
C ILE A 266 8.62 19.38 4.94
N GLN A 267 9.94 19.23 5.09
CA GLN A 267 10.65 18.00 4.72
C GLN A 267 10.10 16.78 5.48
N ALA A 268 9.85 16.91 6.79
CA ALA A 268 9.23 15.85 7.58
C ALA A 268 7.83 15.53 7.06
N PHE A 269 6.98 16.55 6.84
CA PHE A 269 5.65 16.35 6.26
C PHE A 269 5.70 15.60 4.91
N ILE A 270 6.63 15.94 4.02
CA ILE A 270 6.79 15.25 2.73
C ILE A 270 7.13 13.78 2.96
N THR A 271 8.15 13.48 3.77
CA THR A 271 8.60 12.10 3.97
C THR A 271 7.50 11.24 4.61
N HIS A 272 6.90 11.69 5.71
CA HIS A 272 5.81 10.98 6.38
C HIS A 272 4.54 10.91 5.52
N GLY A 273 4.24 11.94 4.72
CA GLY A 273 3.10 11.96 3.82
C GLY A 273 3.25 10.99 2.64
N VAL A 274 4.45 10.91 2.06
CA VAL A 274 4.78 9.94 1.00
C VAL A 274 4.70 8.50 1.53
N GLU A 275 5.21 8.25 2.73
CA GLU A 275 5.06 6.96 3.41
C GLU A 275 3.58 6.62 3.56
N ALA A 276 2.81 7.45 4.27
CA ALA A 276 1.39 7.20 4.51
C ALA A 276 0.57 6.97 3.22
N PHE A 277 0.94 7.63 2.11
CA PHE A 277 0.27 7.48 0.82
C PHE A 277 0.65 6.21 0.06
N LEU A 278 1.92 5.79 0.10
CA LEU A 278 2.43 4.68 -0.71
C LEU A 278 2.50 3.34 0.03
N THR A 279 2.51 3.34 1.37
CA THR A 279 2.53 2.13 2.22
C THR A 279 1.13 1.76 2.68
N LEU A 280 0.15 1.91 1.80
CA LEU A 280 -1.23 1.57 2.09
C LEU A 280 -1.38 0.05 2.17
N PRO A 281 -1.98 -0.49 3.24
CA PRO A 281 -2.24 -1.93 3.37
C PRO A 281 -3.33 -2.44 2.41
N ARG A 282 -3.77 -1.62 1.43
CA ARG A 282 -4.80 -1.96 0.45
C ARG A 282 -4.14 -2.41 -0.86
N ASP A 283 -4.00 -3.71 -1.06
CA ASP A 283 -3.64 -4.38 -2.33
C ASP A 283 -2.57 -3.66 -3.18
N ASN A 284 -1.57 -3.02 -2.56
CA ASN A 284 -0.57 -2.20 -3.25
C ASN A 284 -1.16 -1.17 -4.24
N ALA A 285 -2.38 -0.67 -4.01
CA ALA A 285 -3.13 0.13 -4.97
C ALA A 285 -2.43 1.43 -5.40
N THR A 286 -1.58 2.00 -4.52
CA THR A 286 -0.79 3.20 -4.78
C THR A 286 0.66 2.92 -5.20
N MET A 287 1.03 1.65 -5.40
CA MET A 287 2.38 1.27 -5.81
C MET A 287 2.74 1.86 -7.17
N MET A 288 3.94 2.43 -7.26
CA MET A 288 4.39 3.18 -8.44
C MET A 288 4.97 2.32 -9.56
N GLU A 289 5.29 1.05 -9.29
CA GLU A 289 5.90 0.11 -10.23
C GLU A 289 7.22 0.64 -10.84
N TRP A 290 8.06 1.29 -10.03
CA TRP A 290 9.33 1.87 -10.46
C TRP A 290 10.27 0.82 -11.06
N ALA A 291 10.32 -0.39 -10.48
CA ALA A 291 11.15 -1.47 -10.99
C ALA A 291 10.70 -1.89 -12.40
N SER A 292 9.39 -1.99 -12.62
CA SER A 292 8.80 -2.33 -13.92
C SER A 292 9.02 -1.22 -14.95
N ALA A 293 8.89 0.05 -14.56
CA ALA A 293 9.15 1.19 -15.44
C ALA A 293 10.62 1.22 -15.89
N TRP A 294 11.55 0.95 -14.98
CA TRP A 294 12.97 0.83 -15.29
C TRP A 294 13.27 -0.36 -16.20
N ASP A 295 12.69 -1.51 -15.90
CA ASP A 295 12.91 -2.72 -16.71
C ASP A 295 12.46 -2.55 -18.16
N LYS A 296 11.27 -1.96 -18.36
CA LYS A 296 10.74 -1.62 -19.69
C LYS A 296 11.65 -0.67 -20.45
N LYS A 297 12.30 0.27 -19.75
CA LYS A 297 13.27 1.20 -20.35
C LYS A 297 14.57 0.51 -20.77
N VAL A 298 15.08 -0.41 -19.95
CA VAL A 298 16.36 -1.09 -20.23
C VAL A 298 16.22 -2.24 -21.22
N ARG A 299 15.08 -2.95 -21.20
CA ARG A 299 14.82 -4.14 -22.04
C ARG A 299 13.52 -4.00 -22.86
N PRO A 300 13.46 -3.03 -23.79
CA PRO A 300 12.27 -2.82 -24.60
C PRO A 300 11.90 -4.06 -25.44
N GLU A 301 12.87 -4.91 -25.78
CA GLU A 301 12.68 -6.14 -26.56
C GLU A 301 11.89 -7.23 -25.83
N LYS A 302 11.81 -7.17 -24.49
CA LYS A 302 11.04 -8.12 -23.68
C LYS A 302 9.60 -7.67 -23.41
N VAL A 303 9.24 -6.46 -23.83
CA VAL A 303 7.88 -5.95 -23.69
C VAL A 303 7.00 -6.64 -24.73
N VAL A 304 6.27 -7.67 -24.32
CA VAL A 304 5.26 -8.30 -25.16
C VAL A 304 4.22 -7.24 -25.53
N PRO A 305 4.00 -6.94 -26.82
CA PRO A 305 2.90 -6.07 -27.22
C PRO A 305 1.61 -6.68 -26.66
N ARG A 306 0.86 -5.92 -25.84
CA ARG A 306 -0.48 -6.35 -25.42
C ARG A 306 -1.34 -6.47 -26.69
N THR A 307 -1.34 -7.65 -27.31
CA THR A 307 -2.33 -8.02 -28.30
C THR A 307 -3.68 -8.04 -27.59
N VAL A 308 -4.57 -7.20 -28.09
CA VAL A 308 -5.99 -7.21 -27.73
C VAL A 308 -6.50 -8.65 -27.89
N ALA A 309 -7.09 -9.20 -26.83
CA ALA A 309 -7.63 -10.56 -26.72
C ALA A 309 -6.63 -11.71 -26.54
N SER A 310 -6.32 -12.01 -25.28
CA SER A 310 -6.28 -13.40 -24.81
C SER A 310 -7.29 -13.51 -23.68
N HIS A 311 -8.35 -14.29 -23.90
CA HIS A 311 -9.33 -14.67 -22.89
C HIS A 311 -8.72 -15.69 -21.92
N ALA A 312 -7.61 -15.32 -21.27
CA ALA A 312 -7.24 -15.99 -20.02
C ALA A 312 -8.37 -15.74 -19.04
N HIS A 313 -8.90 -16.81 -18.45
CA HIS A 313 -10.09 -16.80 -17.61
C HIS A 313 -9.88 -15.85 -16.43
N THR A 314 -10.28 -14.59 -16.61
CA THR A 314 -10.43 -13.64 -15.53
C THR A 314 -11.57 -14.14 -14.66
N HIS A 315 -11.27 -14.39 -13.39
CA HIS A 315 -12.27 -14.56 -12.36
C HIS A 315 -13.36 -13.49 -12.47
N PRO A 316 -14.65 -13.80 -12.22
CA PRO A 316 -15.78 -12.96 -12.65
C PRO A 316 -15.94 -11.60 -11.95
N HIS A 317 -14.97 -11.12 -11.16
CA HIS A 317 -15.13 -9.92 -10.30
C HIS A 317 -14.07 -8.82 -10.48
N GLY A 318 -13.20 -8.89 -11.49
CA GLY A 318 -12.25 -7.81 -11.80
C GLY A 318 -12.90 -6.61 -12.52
N LYS A 319 -12.88 -5.42 -11.91
CA LYS A 319 -13.24 -4.15 -12.56
C LYS A 319 -12.43 -3.94 -13.86
N GLY A 320 -13.06 -3.38 -14.88
CA GLY A 320 -12.49 -3.28 -16.24
C GLY A 320 -11.18 -2.48 -16.37
N PRO A 321 -10.47 -2.61 -17.51
CA PRO A 321 -9.12 -2.06 -17.73
C PRO A 321 -9.02 -0.52 -17.79
N THR A 322 -10.13 0.21 -17.87
CA THR A 322 -10.15 1.68 -17.99
C THR A 322 -9.97 2.40 -16.66
N ASP A 323 -10.53 1.88 -15.56
CA ASP A 323 -10.43 2.51 -14.23
C ASP A 323 -8.97 2.51 -13.73
N SER A 324 -8.23 1.41 -13.97
CA SER A 324 -6.82 1.28 -13.58
C SER A 324 -5.90 2.34 -14.18
N SER A 325 -6.20 2.87 -15.38
CA SER A 325 -5.33 3.86 -16.04
C SER A 325 -5.50 5.27 -15.48
N GLN A 326 -6.72 5.67 -15.14
CA GLN A 326 -6.99 6.98 -14.53
C GLN A 326 -6.48 7.02 -13.09
N ASP A 327 -6.67 5.92 -12.36
CA ASP A 327 -6.15 5.74 -11.01
C ASP A 327 -4.62 5.88 -10.95
N LYS A 328 -3.90 5.18 -11.84
CA LYS A 328 -2.43 5.31 -11.97
C LYS A 328 -1.99 6.74 -12.32
N LEU A 329 -2.76 7.45 -13.13
CA LEU A 329 -2.46 8.85 -13.46
C LEU A 329 -2.61 9.75 -12.24
N ALA A 330 -3.69 9.59 -11.46
CA ALA A 330 -3.93 10.38 -10.25
C ALA A 330 -2.83 10.15 -9.20
N ILE A 331 -2.43 8.88 -8.97
CA ILE A 331 -1.31 8.55 -8.09
C ILE A 331 -0.01 9.23 -8.56
N GLY A 332 0.25 9.16 -9.87
CA GLY A 332 1.41 9.82 -10.47
C GLY A 332 1.40 11.34 -10.29
N GLN A 333 0.24 11.99 -10.38
CA GLN A 333 0.09 13.43 -10.18
C GLN A 333 0.43 13.84 -8.74
N VAL A 334 -0.12 13.14 -7.75
CA VAL A 334 0.20 13.36 -6.32
C VAL A 334 1.70 13.17 -6.06
N MET A 335 2.30 12.11 -6.60
CA MET A 335 3.74 11.88 -6.46
C MET A 335 4.57 12.99 -7.11
N VAL A 336 4.16 13.50 -8.28
CA VAL A 336 4.82 14.65 -8.94
C VAL A 336 4.70 15.92 -8.09
N ALA A 337 3.56 16.13 -7.42
CA ALA A 337 3.36 17.25 -6.51
C ALA A 337 4.32 17.16 -5.30
N PHE A 338 4.43 15.99 -4.66
CA PHE A 338 5.44 15.74 -3.61
C PHE A 338 6.87 15.94 -4.09
N LEU A 339 7.22 15.46 -5.29
CA LEU A 339 8.55 15.66 -5.87
C LEU A 339 8.85 17.14 -6.09
N SER A 340 7.90 17.90 -6.62
CA SER A 340 8.05 19.34 -6.86
C SER A 340 8.20 20.12 -5.56
N LEU A 341 7.40 19.78 -4.54
CA LEU A 341 7.53 20.35 -3.21
C LEU A 341 8.89 20.01 -2.59
N SER A 342 9.36 18.76 -2.70
CA SER A 342 10.67 18.34 -2.19
C SER A 342 11.85 19.05 -2.86
N ASP A 343 11.73 19.36 -4.16
CA ASP A 343 12.74 20.16 -4.88
C ASP A 343 12.74 21.61 -4.36
N SER A 344 11.58 22.16 -4.01
CA SER A 344 11.47 23.54 -3.48
C SER A 344 12.12 23.72 -2.11
N VAL A 345 12.14 22.67 -1.27
CA VAL A 345 12.76 22.66 0.06
C VAL A 345 14.17 22.04 0.07
N GLY A 346 14.79 21.86 -1.10
CA GLY A 346 16.19 21.46 -1.22
C GLY A 346 16.49 20.02 -0.81
N MET A 347 15.52 19.10 -0.88
CA MET A 347 15.77 17.68 -0.63
C MET A 347 16.47 17.04 -1.84
N ASN A 348 17.77 16.83 -1.72
CA ASN A 348 18.60 16.24 -2.75
C ASN A 348 18.68 14.71 -2.60
N ILE A 349 19.05 14.03 -3.68
CA ILE A 349 19.18 12.56 -3.70
C ILE A 349 20.24 12.11 -2.70
N GLU A 350 21.35 12.84 -2.62
CA GLU A 350 22.47 12.55 -1.71
C GLU A 350 22.04 12.69 -0.23
N SER A 351 21.27 13.72 0.12
CA SER A 351 20.77 13.90 1.49
C SER A 351 19.73 12.84 1.88
N LEU A 352 18.88 12.43 0.93
CA LEU A 352 17.91 11.36 1.15
C LEU A 352 18.60 10.01 1.34
N LEU A 353 19.59 9.71 0.50
CA LEU A 353 20.41 8.50 0.62
C LEU A 353 21.10 8.45 1.99
N GLN A 354 21.72 9.55 2.42
CA GLN A 354 22.38 9.60 3.73
C GLN A 354 21.37 9.32 4.86
N THR A 355 20.18 9.94 4.81
CA THR A 355 19.10 9.69 5.76
C THR A 355 18.69 8.21 5.78
N CYS A 356 18.63 7.55 4.62
CA CYS A 356 18.29 6.14 4.54
C CYS A 356 19.40 5.22 5.08
N LEU A 357 20.66 5.59 4.87
CA LEU A 357 21.81 4.86 5.37
C LEU A 357 22.04 5.06 6.85
N ASP A 358 21.63 6.19 7.42
CA ASP A 358 21.74 6.49 8.86
C ASP A 358 20.56 5.96 9.68
N ALA A 359 19.53 5.41 9.03
CA ALA A 359 18.35 4.86 9.70
C ALA A 359 18.74 3.81 10.75
N ASN A 360 18.63 4.16 12.03
CA ASN A 360 18.74 3.24 13.15
C ASN A 360 17.32 2.93 13.60
N PHE A 361 16.81 1.75 13.24
CA PHE A 361 15.56 1.25 13.79
C PHE A 361 15.85 0.80 15.22
N GLU A 362 15.60 1.69 16.19
CA GLU A 362 15.37 1.23 17.55
C GLU A 362 14.05 0.47 17.57
N PRO A 363 13.93 -0.68 18.29
CA PRO A 363 12.66 -1.36 18.43
C PRO A 363 11.66 -0.35 18.98
N GLU A 364 10.57 -0.13 18.25
CA GLU A 364 9.51 0.81 18.59
C GLU A 364 8.89 0.40 19.94
N ASP A 365 9.41 0.95 21.04
CA ASP A 365 8.63 1.09 22.26
C ASP A 365 7.53 2.10 21.95
N GLU A 366 6.30 1.58 21.85
CA GLU A 366 4.99 2.22 21.94
C GLU A 366 4.84 3.59 21.26
N CYS A 367 3.86 3.71 20.36
CA CYS A 367 3.29 4.98 19.92
C CYS A 367 3.19 5.96 21.11
N VAL A 368 4.14 6.88 21.22
CA VAL A 368 4.08 7.94 22.22
C VAL A 368 2.93 8.83 21.78
N GLU A 369 1.76 8.56 22.34
CA GLU A 369 0.62 9.47 22.35
C GLU A 369 1.17 10.85 22.71
N PRO A 370 1.05 11.86 21.83
CA PRO A 370 1.50 13.20 22.17
C PRO A 370 0.68 13.66 23.37
N GLU A 371 1.32 13.77 24.54
CA GLU A 371 0.68 14.18 25.79
C GLU A 371 -0.19 15.44 25.57
N GLU A 372 -1.46 15.39 25.98
CA GLU A 372 -2.33 16.56 26.10
C GLU A 372 -2.03 17.34 27.40
N PRO A 373 -2.52 18.59 27.58
CA PRO A 373 -2.45 19.75 26.71
C PRO A 373 -1.86 20.95 27.49
N GLY A 374 -0.80 21.57 26.97
CA GLY A 374 -0.22 22.76 27.60
C GLY A 374 0.93 23.32 26.79
N SER A 375 0.60 23.98 25.67
CA SER A 375 1.53 24.47 24.65
C SER A 375 2.28 23.33 23.92
N PRO A 376 2.11 23.15 22.59
CA PRO A 376 3.08 22.34 21.86
C PRO A 376 4.45 22.98 22.09
N THR A 377 5.38 22.28 22.74
CA THR A 377 6.78 22.70 22.77
C THR A 377 7.26 22.62 21.33
N ALA A 378 7.12 23.74 20.61
CA ALA A 378 7.58 23.85 19.24
C ALA A 378 9.06 23.44 19.20
N PRO A 379 9.49 22.70 18.15
CA PRO A 379 10.88 22.28 18.03
C PRO A 379 11.78 23.50 18.15
N THR A 380 12.79 23.38 18.99
CA THR A 380 13.70 24.49 19.31
C THR A 380 14.84 24.53 18.28
N SER A 381 15.10 23.40 17.61
CA SER A 381 16.08 23.24 16.54
C SER A 381 15.50 22.42 15.38
N ALA A 382 16.01 22.66 14.17
CA ALA A 382 15.68 21.86 13.00
C ALA A 382 16.19 20.40 13.12
N GLU A 383 17.24 20.16 13.91
CA GLU A 383 17.81 18.82 14.08
C GLU A 383 16.89 17.88 14.90
N GLU A 384 15.98 18.44 15.71
CA GLU A 384 15.03 17.69 16.55
C GLU A 384 13.88 17.09 15.74
N ILE A 385 13.71 17.47 14.47
CA ILE A 385 12.57 17.05 13.64
C ILE A 385 12.96 15.82 12.79
N PRO A 386 12.47 14.62 13.14
CA PRO A 386 12.84 13.40 12.43
C PRO A 386 12.14 13.32 11.07
N LEU A 387 12.89 12.85 10.07
CA LEU A 387 12.34 12.46 8.79
C LEU A 387 11.87 11.01 8.86
N SER A 388 10.82 10.67 8.12
CA SER A 388 10.46 9.27 7.92
C SER A 388 11.55 8.59 7.09
N TYR A 389 12.10 7.49 7.63
CA TYR A 389 13.10 6.70 6.94
C TYR A 389 12.51 5.98 5.72
N VAL A 390 11.30 5.41 5.84
CA VAL A 390 10.62 4.69 4.75
C VAL A 390 10.18 5.66 3.67
N GLY A 391 9.57 6.77 4.05
CA GLY A 391 9.19 7.85 3.14
C GLY A 391 10.40 8.47 2.43
N SER A 392 11.55 8.58 3.10
CA SER A 392 12.80 9.02 2.48
C SER A 392 13.30 8.04 1.42
N LEU A 393 13.20 6.73 1.66
CA LEU A 393 13.57 5.69 0.69
C LEU A 393 12.66 5.72 -0.55
N LEU A 394 11.35 5.85 -0.34
CA LEU A 394 10.36 5.94 -1.42
C LEU A 394 10.56 7.23 -2.25
N LEU A 395 10.81 8.37 -1.59
CA LEU A 395 11.10 9.63 -2.26
C LEU A 395 12.44 9.58 -3.01
N LEU A 396 13.45 8.89 -2.46
CA LEU A 396 14.73 8.62 -3.11
C LEU A 396 14.52 7.84 -4.42
N ALA A 397 13.79 6.73 -4.36
CA ALA A 397 13.45 5.91 -5.52
C ALA A 397 12.69 6.74 -6.58
N ALA A 398 11.70 7.52 -6.17
CA ALA A 398 10.95 8.40 -7.07
C ALA A 398 11.84 9.44 -7.78
N LYS A 399 12.75 10.11 -7.05
CA LYS A 399 13.68 11.09 -7.62
C LYS A 399 14.67 10.45 -8.57
N LEU A 400 15.24 9.30 -8.19
CA LEU A 400 16.14 8.52 -9.04
C LEU A 400 15.43 8.09 -10.32
N ASN A 401 14.25 7.50 -10.22
CA ASN A 401 13.46 7.09 -11.37
C ASN A 401 13.14 8.27 -12.31
N ARG A 402 12.77 9.43 -11.77
CA ARG A 402 12.54 10.65 -12.56
C ARG A 402 13.79 11.09 -13.34
N LYS A 403 14.97 11.12 -12.70
CA LYS A 403 16.24 11.48 -13.37
C LYS A 403 16.62 10.47 -14.43
N VAL A 404 16.57 9.19 -14.06
CA VAL A 404 16.95 8.07 -14.90
C VAL A 404 16.05 7.97 -16.12
N LEU A 405 14.73 8.13 -15.99
CA LEU A 405 13.80 8.13 -17.13
C LEU A 405 14.07 9.29 -18.10
N LYS A 406 14.45 10.47 -17.60
CA LYS A 406 14.86 11.63 -18.42
C LYS A 406 16.21 11.46 -19.13
N GLY A 407 16.96 10.41 -18.81
CA GLY A 407 18.29 10.18 -19.38
C GLY A 407 19.37 11.09 -18.79
N GLU A 408 19.13 11.64 -17.59
CA GLU A 408 20.12 12.44 -16.87
C GLU A 408 21.15 11.50 -16.20
N ASP A 409 22.44 11.79 -16.39
CA ASP A 409 23.53 11.02 -15.78
C ASP A 409 23.46 11.14 -14.24
N SER A 410 23.03 10.07 -13.59
CA SER A 410 23.03 9.93 -12.13
C SER A 410 24.36 9.35 -11.60
N ASN A 411 25.44 9.50 -12.38
CA ASN A 411 26.78 9.00 -12.07
C ASN A 411 27.39 9.63 -10.80
N SER A 412 26.76 10.65 -10.21
CA SER A 412 27.20 11.28 -8.97
C SER A 412 27.10 10.36 -7.75
N LEU A 413 26.21 9.36 -7.75
CA LEU A 413 25.90 8.60 -6.52
C LEU A 413 26.87 7.46 -6.17
N ASN A 414 27.71 6.98 -7.11
CA ASN A 414 28.68 5.86 -6.93
C ASN A 414 28.19 4.73 -5.99
N LEU A 415 26.91 4.37 -6.10
CA LEU A 415 26.28 3.34 -5.29
C LEU A 415 26.66 1.96 -5.84
N LYS A 416 26.93 1.00 -4.93
CA LYS A 416 27.16 -0.40 -5.29
C LYS A 416 26.14 -1.30 -4.60
N ILE A 417 26.05 -2.55 -5.06
CA ILE A 417 25.22 -3.54 -4.39
C ILE A 417 25.75 -3.80 -2.98
N PHE A 418 27.08 -3.95 -2.86
CA PHE A 418 27.74 -4.09 -1.57
C PHE A 418 28.73 -2.94 -1.31
N PRO A 419 28.65 -2.28 -0.14
CA PRO A 419 27.73 -2.56 0.97
C PRO A 419 26.39 -1.80 0.93
N GLU A 420 26.22 -0.79 0.07
CA GLU A 420 25.18 0.23 0.24
C GLU A 420 23.77 -0.33 0.07
N HIS A 421 23.48 -0.98 -1.06
CA HIS A 421 22.17 -1.56 -1.30
C HIS A 421 21.87 -2.70 -0.32
N ALA A 422 22.85 -3.54 0.00
CA ALA A 422 22.70 -4.58 1.02
C ALA A 422 22.33 -4.02 2.41
N ASN A 423 22.91 -2.88 2.80
CA ASN A 423 22.55 -2.19 4.03
C ASN A 423 21.10 -1.68 3.97
N LEU A 424 20.68 -1.09 2.85
CA LEU A 424 19.28 -0.68 2.65
C LEU A 424 18.33 -1.89 2.75
N THR A 425 18.62 -2.99 2.08
CA THR A 425 17.83 -4.22 2.17
C THR A 425 17.81 -4.79 3.59
N SER A 426 18.91 -4.70 4.34
CA SER A 426 18.93 -5.18 5.73
C SER A 426 18.00 -4.36 6.63
N LYS A 427 17.93 -3.05 6.41
CA LYS A 427 17.18 -2.07 7.22
C LYS A 427 15.69 -2.03 6.87
N TYR A 428 15.36 -2.03 5.59
CA TYR A 428 14.01 -1.76 5.10
C TYR A 428 13.24 -3.00 4.66
N LEU A 429 13.87 -4.17 4.73
CA LEU A 429 13.23 -5.45 4.41
C LEU A 429 13.18 -6.40 5.63
N PRO A 430 12.48 -6.04 6.73
CA PRO A 430 12.01 -7.01 7.73
C PRO A 430 10.84 -7.86 7.19
N GLU A 431 10.24 -8.71 8.03
CA GLU A 431 9.05 -9.50 7.68
C GLU A 431 7.80 -8.60 7.52
N GLY A 432 6.90 -8.92 6.59
CA GLY A 432 5.62 -8.21 6.42
C GLY A 432 5.70 -6.85 5.71
N VAL A 433 6.73 -6.61 4.91
CA VAL A 433 6.98 -5.32 4.27
C VAL A 433 6.07 -5.07 3.06
N GLU A 434 5.61 -3.83 2.95
CA GLU A 434 4.73 -3.33 1.89
C GLU A 434 5.37 -3.40 0.49
N GLY A 435 4.56 -3.67 -0.53
CA GLY A 435 5.01 -3.84 -1.91
C GLY A 435 5.75 -2.63 -2.48
N SER A 436 5.35 -1.41 -2.11
CA SER A 436 6.01 -0.16 -2.53
C SER A 436 7.46 -0.05 -2.07
N VAL A 437 7.78 -0.55 -0.87
CA VAL A 437 9.15 -0.55 -0.34
C VAL A 437 10.00 -1.57 -1.09
N ILE A 438 9.43 -2.74 -1.38
CA ILE A 438 10.08 -3.78 -2.18
C ILE A 438 10.35 -3.28 -3.60
N ASP A 439 9.36 -2.65 -4.24
CA ASP A 439 9.49 -2.04 -5.57
C ASP A 439 10.60 -0.98 -5.60
N ALA A 440 10.69 -0.11 -4.59
CA ALA A 440 11.77 0.86 -4.45
C ALA A 440 13.15 0.19 -4.36
N LEU A 441 13.30 -0.83 -3.51
CA LEU A 441 14.57 -1.53 -3.32
C LEU A 441 15.00 -2.29 -4.58
N VAL A 442 14.07 -3.01 -5.23
CA VAL A 442 14.34 -3.73 -6.47
C VAL A 442 14.70 -2.76 -7.60
N PHE A 443 14.00 -1.63 -7.70
CA PHE A 443 14.34 -0.56 -8.63
C PHE A 443 15.77 -0.03 -8.42
N ILE A 444 16.12 0.38 -7.19
CA ILE A 444 17.44 0.93 -6.88
C ILE A 444 18.53 -0.10 -7.19
N GLY A 445 18.34 -1.36 -6.78
CA GLY A 445 19.30 -2.44 -7.04
C GLY A 445 19.48 -2.74 -8.53
N SER A 446 18.38 -2.82 -9.28
CA SER A 446 18.41 -3.03 -10.73
C SER A 446 19.04 -1.84 -11.47
N TRP A 447 18.81 -0.61 -10.98
CA TRP A 447 19.44 0.60 -11.51
C TRP A 447 20.95 0.58 -11.28
N ILE A 448 21.44 0.26 -10.08
CA ILE A 448 22.87 0.13 -9.77
C ILE A 448 23.57 -0.85 -10.73
N ILE A 449 22.96 -2.03 -10.94
CA ILE A 449 23.55 -3.08 -11.77
C ILE A 449 23.58 -2.70 -13.26
N ARG A 450 22.62 -1.88 -13.72
CA ARG A 450 22.41 -1.57 -15.13
C ARG A 450 22.77 -0.12 -15.49
N GLN A 451 23.38 0.61 -14.58
CA GLN A 451 23.80 2.00 -14.83
C GLN A 451 24.93 2.04 -15.86
N SER A 452 24.65 2.67 -17.00
CA SER A 452 25.60 3.26 -17.98
C SER A 452 26.90 2.49 -18.26
N ASN A 453 26.80 1.21 -18.64
CA ASN A 453 27.79 0.64 -19.55
C ASN A 453 27.19 0.64 -20.95
N LYS A 454 27.77 1.45 -21.85
CA LYS A 454 27.37 1.57 -23.25
C LYS A 454 27.38 0.24 -24.01
N ASP A 455 27.97 -0.79 -23.41
CA ASP A 455 28.17 -2.13 -23.97
C ASP A 455 27.20 -3.19 -23.42
N GLY A 456 26.21 -2.79 -22.61
CA GLY A 456 25.26 -3.75 -22.00
C GLY A 456 25.88 -4.66 -20.93
N GLU A 457 27.13 -4.40 -20.54
CA GLU A 457 27.81 -5.11 -19.45
C GLU A 457 27.24 -4.70 -18.10
N LEU A 458 26.91 -5.70 -17.27
CA LEU A 458 26.43 -5.50 -15.91
C LEU A 458 27.55 -4.93 -15.02
N SER A 459 27.19 -4.02 -14.12
CA SER A 459 28.12 -3.42 -13.16
C SER A 459 28.68 -4.44 -12.16
N GLN A 460 29.89 -4.20 -11.68
CA GLN A 460 30.48 -4.99 -10.59
C GLN A 460 29.68 -4.83 -9.29
N LEU A 461 29.58 -5.89 -8.49
CA LEU A 461 28.82 -5.91 -7.23
C LEU A 461 29.40 -5.00 -6.13
N GLY A 462 30.65 -4.56 -6.28
CA GLY A 462 31.36 -3.78 -5.27
C GLY A 462 32.12 -4.64 -4.29
N ASN A 463 32.11 -4.25 -3.01
CA ASN A 463 32.86 -4.93 -1.96
C ASN A 463 32.04 -6.09 -1.39
N ILE A 464 32.00 -7.20 -2.15
CA ILE A 464 31.30 -8.43 -1.73
C ILE A 464 31.77 -8.83 -0.32
N PRO A 465 30.85 -9.11 0.62
CA PRO A 465 31.22 -9.56 1.96
C PRO A 465 32.17 -10.77 1.90
N SER A 466 33.21 -10.76 2.72
CA SER A 466 34.08 -11.94 2.89
C SER A 466 33.40 -13.07 3.67
N ASP A 467 32.32 -12.73 4.36
CA ASP A 467 31.46 -13.63 5.12
C ASP A 467 30.32 -14.10 4.20
N ASP A 468 30.36 -15.39 3.84
CA ASP A 468 29.43 -16.02 2.90
C ASP A 468 27.98 -15.94 3.44
N ASP A 469 27.77 -15.96 4.76
CA ASP A 469 26.44 -15.90 5.39
C ASP A 469 25.73 -14.57 5.12
N LYS A 470 26.47 -13.45 5.11
CA LYS A 470 25.90 -12.13 4.80
C LYS A 470 25.48 -12.02 3.34
N PHE A 471 26.23 -12.64 2.44
CA PHE A 471 25.86 -12.70 1.04
C PHE A 471 24.64 -13.60 0.83
N PHE A 472 24.60 -14.77 1.47
CA PHE A 472 23.44 -15.67 1.41
C PHE A 472 22.18 -15.03 1.98
N LEU A 473 22.25 -14.37 3.14
CA LEU A 473 21.11 -13.68 3.72
C LEU A 473 20.51 -12.64 2.76
N TYR A 474 21.37 -11.88 2.08
CA TYR A 474 20.93 -10.89 1.09
C TYR A 474 20.18 -11.57 -0.09
N ILE A 475 20.73 -12.66 -0.65
CA ILE A 475 20.07 -13.37 -1.76
C ILE A 475 18.78 -14.05 -1.30
N GLN A 476 18.79 -14.71 -0.14
CA GLN A 476 17.62 -15.40 0.44
C GLN A 476 16.42 -14.47 0.57
N LYS A 477 16.62 -13.22 1.02
CA LYS A 477 15.55 -12.22 1.12
C LYS A 477 14.84 -12.02 -0.23
N TYR A 478 15.60 -11.78 -1.30
CA TYR A 478 15.02 -11.59 -2.63
C TYR A 478 14.48 -12.88 -3.25
N SER A 479 15.12 -14.03 -3.01
CA SER A 479 14.62 -15.31 -3.50
C SER A 479 13.29 -15.68 -2.83
N ALA A 480 13.13 -15.45 -1.52
CA ALA A 480 11.86 -15.64 -0.82
C ALA A 480 10.75 -14.74 -1.40
N LEU A 481 11.03 -13.44 -1.58
CA LEU A 481 10.10 -12.50 -2.23
C LEU A 481 9.69 -12.95 -3.64
N SER A 482 10.62 -13.53 -4.41
CA SER A 482 10.32 -14.05 -5.75
C SER A 482 9.39 -15.27 -5.75
N ALA A 483 9.17 -15.90 -4.59
CA ALA A 483 8.23 -17.00 -4.43
C ALA A 483 6.90 -16.56 -3.79
N THR A 484 6.90 -15.51 -2.96
CA THR A 484 5.75 -15.18 -2.09
C THR A 484 4.98 -13.92 -2.46
N LEU A 485 5.55 -12.99 -3.25
CA LEU A 485 4.89 -11.72 -3.58
C LEU A 485 3.62 -11.92 -4.42
N SER A 486 2.49 -11.30 -4.04
CA SER A 486 1.24 -11.38 -4.81
C SER A 486 1.36 -10.81 -6.23
N GLU A 487 2.14 -9.75 -6.42
CA GLU A 487 2.30 -9.03 -7.69
C GLU A 487 3.19 -9.80 -8.69
N PRO A 488 2.67 -10.29 -9.83
CA PRO A 488 3.43 -11.13 -10.76
C PRO A 488 4.65 -10.43 -11.38
N ASP A 489 4.50 -9.16 -11.76
CA ASP A 489 5.58 -8.37 -12.37
C ASP A 489 6.73 -8.15 -11.37
N LEU A 490 6.41 -7.71 -10.15
CA LEU A 490 7.40 -7.49 -9.10
C LEU A 490 8.06 -8.80 -8.65
N ARG A 491 7.30 -9.90 -8.59
CA ARG A 491 7.81 -11.24 -8.33
C ARG A 491 8.87 -11.64 -9.36
N GLY A 492 8.58 -11.44 -10.65
CA GLY A 492 9.52 -11.72 -11.74
C GLY A 492 10.76 -10.82 -11.73
N LEU A 493 10.61 -9.54 -11.40
CA LEU A 493 11.75 -8.61 -11.28
C LEU A 493 12.63 -8.92 -10.08
N THR A 494 12.04 -9.39 -8.99
CA THR A 494 12.76 -9.83 -7.79
C THR A 494 13.55 -11.12 -8.08
N TYR A 495 12.96 -12.08 -8.81
CA TYR A 495 13.66 -13.26 -9.35
C TYR A 495 14.87 -12.83 -10.20
N LEU A 496 14.65 -11.89 -11.12
CA LEU A 496 15.71 -11.38 -11.99
C LEU A 496 16.83 -10.69 -11.19
N HIS A 497 16.48 -9.92 -10.17
CA HIS A 497 17.45 -9.24 -9.31
C HIS A 497 18.34 -10.24 -8.58
N ALA A 498 17.73 -11.23 -7.92
CA ALA A 498 18.46 -12.28 -7.19
C ALA A 498 19.36 -13.12 -8.11
N THR A 499 18.83 -13.60 -9.26
CA THR A 499 19.64 -14.33 -10.27
C THR A 499 20.81 -13.52 -10.77
N THR A 500 20.58 -12.25 -11.11
CA THR A 500 21.62 -11.38 -11.66
C THR A 500 22.74 -11.19 -10.63
N ILE A 501 22.41 -10.94 -9.35
CA ILE A 501 23.42 -10.75 -8.31
C ILE A 501 24.17 -12.05 -8.01
N LEU A 502 23.46 -13.18 -7.94
CA LEU A 502 24.09 -14.47 -7.75
C LEU A 502 25.10 -14.73 -8.88
N HIS A 503 24.68 -14.58 -10.15
CA HIS A 503 25.52 -14.79 -11.34
C HIS A 503 26.77 -13.89 -11.38
N LEU A 504 26.63 -12.63 -10.94
CA LEU A 504 27.74 -11.67 -10.90
C LEU A 504 28.78 -11.97 -9.82
N ASN A 505 28.52 -12.90 -8.90
CA ASN A 505 29.51 -13.32 -7.94
C ASN A 505 30.60 -14.17 -8.62
N PRO A 506 31.88 -13.77 -8.58
CA PRO A 506 32.96 -14.47 -9.28
C PRO A 506 33.24 -15.88 -8.71
N ARG A 507 32.82 -16.16 -7.47
CA ARG A 507 33.03 -17.45 -6.79
C ARG A 507 31.97 -18.47 -7.22
N GLU A 508 32.32 -19.34 -8.16
CA GLU A 508 31.45 -20.44 -8.62
C GLU A 508 31.12 -21.45 -7.50
N ASP A 509 32.08 -21.74 -6.63
CA ASP A 509 31.92 -22.59 -5.44
C ASP A 509 30.80 -22.09 -4.51
N LEU A 510 30.78 -20.78 -4.26
CA LEU A 510 29.78 -20.13 -3.43
C LEU A 510 28.40 -20.17 -4.08
N ARG A 511 28.32 -19.89 -5.39
CA ARG A 511 27.07 -19.96 -6.15
C ARG A 511 26.45 -21.36 -6.11
N LEU A 512 27.27 -22.40 -6.31
CA LEU A 512 26.83 -23.79 -6.22
C LEU A 512 26.45 -24.17 -4.78
N GLY A 513 27.21 -23.71 -3.80
CA GLY A 513 26.92 -23.90 -2.37
C GLY A 513 25.54 -23.36 -2.00
N PHE A 514 25.20 -22.16 -2.45
CA PHE A 514 23.88 -21.55 -2.26
C PHE A 514 22.74 -22.38 -2.86
N ILE A 515 22.92 -22.85 -4.11
CA ILE A 515 21.93 -23.68 -4.81
C ILE A 515 21.70 -24.98 -4.05
N LYS A 516 22.78 -25.66 -3.65
CA LYS A 516 22.71 -26.91 -2.90
C LYS A 516 22.00 -26.72 -1.56
N ASP A 517 22.43 -25.73 -0.78
CA ASP A 517 21.86 -25.45 0.55
C ASP A 517 20.37 -25.16 0.47
N THR A 518 19.95 -24.34 -0.50
CA THR A 518 18.53 -24.00 -0.67
C THR A 518 17.71 -25.22 -1.09
N LEU A 519 18.21 -26.07 -1.99
CA LEU A 519 17.49 -27.28 -2.39
C LEU A 519 17.42 -28.34 -1.27
N GLU A 520 18.38 -28.35 -0.35
CA GLU A 520 18.47 -29.31 0.75
C GLU A 520 17.65 -28.90 1.97
N HIS A 521 17.68 -27.62 2.36
CA HIS A 521 17.14 -27.16 3.63
C HIS A 521 15.88 -26.28 3.51
N CYS A 522 15.53 -25.79 2.33
CA CYS A 522 14.35 -24.93 2.18
C CYS A 522 13.04 -25.73 2.29
N PRO A 523 12.04 -25.29 3.09
CA PRO A 523 10.74 -25.94 3.14
C PRO A 523 9.79 -25.49 2.02
N PHE A 524 10.11 -24.41 1.30
CA PHE A 524 9.21 -23.81 0.30
C PHE A 524 9.51 -24.33 -1.11
N GLU A 525 8.61 -25.13 -1.66
CA GLU A 525 8.75 -25.75 -2.99
C GLU A 525 8.81 -24.69 -4.11
N ALA A 526 8.03 -23.61 -4.01
CA ALA A 526 8.10 -22.51 -4.99
C ALA A 526 9.50 -21.87 -5.07
N LEU A 527 10.20 -21.78 -3.94
CA LEU A 527 11.58 -21.28 -3.90
C LEU A 527 12.55 -22.31 -4.49
N LYS A 528 12.40 -23.61 -4.20
CA LYS A 528 13.21 -24.67 -4.85
C LYS A 528 13.06 -24.63 -6.37
N ALA A 529 11.83 -24.50 -6.87
CA ALA A 529 11.56 -24.34 -8.30
C ALA A 529 12.29 -23.13 -8.91
N ALA A 530 12.29 -21.99 -8.22
CA ALA A 530 13.04 -20.81 -8.63
C ALA A 530 14.56 -21.07 -8.70
N ILE A 531 15.13 -21.75 -7.68
CA ILE A 531 16.55 -22.11 -7.64
C ILE A 531 16.95 -23.10 -8.75
N ILE A 532 16.06 -24.02 -9.14
CA ILE A 532 16.29 -24.88 -10.32
C ILE A 532 16.33 -24.03 -11.59
N GLY A 533 15.49 -22.99 -11.68
CA GLY A 533 15.60 -21.96 -12.71
C GLY A 533 16.96 -21.25 -12.72
N TYR A 534 17.52 -20.95 -11.54
CA TYR A 534 18.84 -20.33 -11.41
C TYR A 534 19.93 -21.26 -11.93
N LEU A 535 19.90 -22.54 -11.53
CA LEU A 535 20.83 -23.55 -12.01
C LEU A 535 20.79 -23.68 -13.53
N LYS A 536 19.60 -23.69 -14.13
CA LYS A 536 19.42 -23.70 -15.58
C LYS A 536 20.09 -22.49 -16.24
N ASP A 537 19.90 -21.29 -15.70
CA ASP A 537 20.46 -20.07 -16.25
C ASP A 537 22.00 -20.04 -16.12
N GLU A 538 22.57 -20.56 -15.03
CA GLU A 538 24.03 -20.74 -14.84
C GLU A 538 24.63 -21.73 -15.85
N ILE A 539 23.98 -22.88 -16.07
CA ILE A 539 24.41 -23.87 -17.08
C ILE A 539 24.44 -23.23 -18.47
N LEU A 540 23.40 -22.49 -18.84
CA LEU A 540 23.31 -21.80 -20.13
C LEU A 540 24.34 -20.67 -20.26
N ALA A 541 24.62 -19.95 -19.18
CA ALA A 541 25.66 -18.92 -19.16
C ALA A 541 27.07 -19.52 -19.32
N ALA A 542 27.35 -20.64 -18.64
CA ALA A 542 28.61 -21.37 -18.77
C ALA A 542 28.81 -21.92 -20.19
N GLN A 543 27.75 -22.45 -20.80
CA GLN A 543 27.76 -22.88 -22.20
C GLN A 543 28.13 -21.74 -23.16
N LYS A 544 27.46 -20.59 -23.03
CA LYS A 544 27.76 -19.40 -23.85
C LYS A 544 29.18 -18.90 -23.61
N GLY A 545 29.63 -18.85 -22.36
CA GLY A 545 30.98 -18.45 -21.99
C GLY A 545 32.04 -19.33 -22.66
N LYS A 546 31.84 -20.66 -22.66
CA LYS A 546 32.73 -21.60 -23.35
C LYS A 546 32.76 -21.39 -24.86
N ALA A 547 31.61 -21.15 -25.49
CA ALA A 547 31.54 -20.82 -26.91
C ALA A 547 32.30 -19.52 -27.25
N SER A 548 32.41 -18.59 -26.29
CA SER A 548 33.19 -17.35 -26.40
C SER A 548 34.65 -17.48 -25.94
N GLY A 549 35.14 -18.68 -25.59
CA GLY A 549 36.53 -18.93 -25.18
C GLY A 549 36.85 -18.59 -23.72
N ALA A 550 35.84 -18.46 -22.86
CA ALA A 550 36.04 -18.27 -21.42
C ALA A 550 36.62 -19.52 -20.74
N LYS A 551 37.10 -19.38 -19.50
CA LYS A 551 37.56 -20.50 -18.68
C LYS A 551 36.47 -21.54 -18.48
N GLU A 552 36.87 -22.79 -18.31
CA GLU A 552 35.96 -23.90 -17.99
C GLU A 552 35.29 -23.64 -16.65
N SER A 553 33.96 -23.65 -16.66
CA SER A 553 33.12 -23.37 -15.49
C SER A 553 32.67 -24.67 -14.84
N ILE A 554 32.54 -24.69 -13.50
CA ILE A 554 31.98 -25.84 -12.79
C ILE A 554 30.56 -26.16 -13.28
N PHE A 555 29.79 -25.16 -13.72
CA PHE A 555 28.41 -25.31 -14.19
C PHE A 555 28.27 -26.02 -15.55
N LEU A 556 29.39 -26.32 -16.21
CA LEU A 556 29.42 -27.14 -17.42
C LEU A 556 30.22 -28.43 -17.20
N SER A 557 30.30 -28.89 -15.94
CA SER A 557 30.94 -30.13 -15.54
C SER A 557 29.90 -31.15 -15.05
N PRO A 558 30.12 -32.46 -15.25
CA PRO A 558 29.26 -33.51 -14.70
C PRO A 558 29.11 -33.45 -13.16
N LEU A 559 30.09 -32.83 -12.48
CA LEU A 559 30.12 -32.68 -11.03
C LEU A 559 28.85 -32.03 -10.48
N ILE A 560 28.21 -31.10 -11.22
CA ILE A 560 27.02 -30.40 -10.70
C ILE A 560 25.84 -31.36 -10.54
N LEU A 561 25.62 -32.23 -11.53
CA LEU A 561 24.50 -33.14 -11.53
C LEU A 561 24.73 -34.27 -10.54
N ASP A 562 25.99 -34.71 -10.39
CA ASP A 562 26.36 -35.70 -9.37
C ASP A 562 26.22 -35.14 -7.96
N THR A 563 26.55 -33.85 -7.75
CA THR A 563 26.41 -33.18 -6.45
C THR A 563 24.95 -32.95 -6.07
N LEU A 564 24.11 -32.61 -7.05
CA LEU A 564 22.71 -32.23 -6.82
C LEU A 564 21.70 -33.36 -7.06
N ILE A 565 22.16 -34.57 -7.41
CA ILE A 565 21.28 -35.68 -7.84
C ILE A 565 20.17 -35.99 -6.84
N LEU A 566 20.50 -36.03 -5.54
CA LEU A 566 19.53 -36.36 -4.49
C LEU A 566 18.50 -35.25 -4.28
N ASN A 567 18.88 -34.01 -4.56
CA ASN A 567 18.05 -32.84 -4.36
C ASN A 567 17.17 -32.53 -5.58
N LEU A 568 17.70 -32.74 -6.79
CA LEU A 568 16.95 -32.60 -8.05
C LEU A 568 16.00 -33.79 -8.27
N PHE A 569 16.45 -35.01 -7.95
CA PHE A 569 15.70 -36.24 -8.19
C PHE A 569 15.46 -37.03 -6.88
N PRO A 570 14.72 -36.47 -5.91
CA PRO A 570 14.39 -37.16 -4.67
C PRO A 570 13.46 -38.36 -4.93
N ASP A 571 13.50 -39.37 -4.06
CA ASP A 571 12.62 -40.53 -4.17
C ASP A 571 11.27 -40.24 -3.49
N TYR A 572 10.20 -40.12 -4.29
CA TYR A 572 8.86 -39.83 -3.80
C TYR A 572 8.00 -41.09 -3.58
N GLU A 573 8.55 -42.30 -3.69
CA GLU A 573 7.74 -43.53 -3.62
C GLU A 573 6.98 -43.66 -2.29
N GLU A 574 7.65 -43.37 -1.17
CA GLU A 574 7.04 -43.37 0.16
C GLU A 574 5.97 -42.27 0.32
N GLU A 575 6.21 -41.08 -0.24
CA GLU A 575 5.36 -39.91 -0.04
C GLU A 575 4.11 -39.94 -0.90
N PHE A 576 4.22 -40.32 -2.17
CA PHE A 576 3.12 -40.23 -3.13
C PHE A 576 2.34 -41.53 -3.29
N LEU A 577 2.99 -42.70 -3.17
CA LEU A 577 2.40 -44.00 -3.52
C LEU A 577 2.06 -44.88 -2.32
N LYS A 578 2.86 -44.83 -1.24
CA LYS A 578 2.68 -45.71 -0.07
C LYS A 578 1.80 -45.11 1.03
N ARG A 579 1.63 -43.78 1.05
CA ARG A 579 0.68 -43.09 1.93
C ARG A 579 -0.75 -43.18 1.41
N GLY A 580 -1.70 -42.75 2.24
CA GLY A 580 -3.10 -42.61 1.82
C GLY A 580 -3.21 -41.66 0.62
N ILE A 581 -4.17 -41.92 -0.27
CA ILE A 581 -4.27 -41.22 -1.55
C ILE A 581 -4.46 -39.70 -1.41
N ARG A 582 -5.16 -39.25 -0.36
CA ARG A 582 -5.34 -37.83 -0.03
C ARG A 582 -4.03 -37.19 0.40
N ASP A 583 -3.31 -37.80 1.34
CA ASP A 583 -2.01 -37.30 1.80
C ASP A 583 -0.99 -37.27 0.65
N GLY A 584 -0.99 -38.30 -0.20
CA GLY A 584 -0.14 -38.36 -1.39
C GLY A 584 -0.47 -37.24 -2.38
N TRP A 585 -1.74 -36.91 -2.58
CA TRP A 585 -2.18 -35.79 -3.43
C TRP A 585 -1.71 -34.44 -2.89
N VAL A 586 -1.95 -34.16 -1.60
CA VAL A 586 -1.54 -32.89 -0.97
C VAL A 586 -0.04 -32.67 -1.13
N ARG A 587 0.78 -33.69 -0.85
CA ARG A 587 2.24 -33.63 -1.00
C ARG A 587 2.68 -33.47 -2.44
N PHE A 588 2.02 -34.16 -3.38
CA PHE A 588 2.30 -34.00 -4.80
C PHE A 588 1.99 -32.57 -5.26
N ASN A 589 0.86 -32.00 -4.84
CA ASN A 589 0.45 -30.65 -5.19
C ASN A 589 1.41 -29.60 -4.63
N GLU A 590 1.87 -29.77 -3.38
CA GLU A 590 2.94 -28.95 -2.79
C GLU A 590 4.23 -29.00 -3.62
N ALA A 591 4.67 -30.20 -4.02
CA ALA A 591 5.93 -30.43 -4.75
C ALA A 591 5.86 -30.17 -6.27
N TYR A 592 4.67 -29.93 -6.83
CA TYR A 592 4.44 -29.87 -8.28
C TYR A 592 5.36 -28.87 -8.99
N SER A 593 5.52 -27.67 -8.42
CA SER A 593 6.35 -26.60 -8.98
C SER A 593 7.81 -27.02 -9.14
N THR A 594 8.40 -27.65 -8.13
CA THR A 594 9.77 -28.18 -8.12
C THR A 594 9.93 -29.35 -9.09
N ILE A 595 8.96 -30.27 -9.12
CA ILE A 595 8.96 -31.41 -10.03
C ILE A 595 8.94 -30.94 -11.49
N SER A 596 8.05 -29.99 -11.81
CA SER A 596 7.93 -29.41 -13.14
C SER A 596 9.20 -28.66 -13.56
N ALA A 597 9.79 -27.85 -12.66
CA ALA A 597 11.05 -27.17 -12.94
C ALA A 597 12.20 -28.15 -13.21
N THR A 598 12.29 -29.23 -12.41
CA THR A 598 13.29 -30.30 -12.58
C THR A 598 13.11 -31.03 -13.91
N ALA A 599 11.87 -31.41 -14.26
CA ALA A 599 11.57 -32.08 -15.52
C ALA A 599 11.98 -31.23 -16.72
N ASN A 600 11.72 -29.91 -16.68
CA ASN A 600 12.09 -28.98 -17.72
C ASN A 600 13.61 -28.81 -17.86
N LEU A 601 14.35 -28.70 -16.74
CA LEU A 601 15.81 -28.67 -16.75
C LEU A 601 16.36 -29.97 -17.36
N TYR A 602 15.83 -31.11 -16.95
CA TYR A 602 16.30 -32.40 -17.44
C TYR A 602 16.01 -32.59 -18.93
N TYR A 603 14.83 -32.15 -19.39
CA TYR A 603 14.48 -32.09 -20.81
C TYR A 603 15.45 -31.22 -21.60
N LEU A 604 15.77 -30.01 -21.11
CA LEU A 604 16.74 -29.11 -21.76
C LEU A 604 18.11 -29.76 -21.93
N VAL A 605 18.62 -30.41 -20.88
CA VAL A 605 19.94 -31.06 -20.90
C VAL A 605 19.96 -32.20 -21.93
N TRP A 606 18.87 -32.96 -22.09
CA TRP A 606 18.78 -34.02 -23.09
C TRP A 606 18.60 -33.50 -24.52
N ALA A 607 17.78 -32.46 -24.69
CA ALA A 607 17.47 -31.88 -25.99
C ALA A 607 18.69 -31.18 -26.63
N ASN A 608 19.57 -30.59 -25.81
CA ASN A 608 20.77 -29.88 -26.28
C ASN A 608 21.99 -30.81 -26.32
N ASP A 609 22.53 -31.06 -27.53
CA ASP A 609 23.64 -31.99 -27.75
C ASP A 609 24.93 -31.61 -27.01
N ASP A 610 25.21 -30.31 -26.92
CA ASP A 610 26.42 -29.78 -26.29
C ASP A 610 26.34 -29.92 -24.75
N LEU A 611 25.18 -29.58 -24.16
CA LEU A 611 24.94 -29.80 -22.72
C LEU A 611 24.96 -31.27 -22.36
N ARG A 612 24.32 -32.13 -23.17
CA ARG A 612 24.26 -33.57 -22.93
C ARG A 612 25.64 -34.20 -22.84
N ASN A 613 26.54 -33.81 -23.74
CA ASN A 613 27.90 -34.31 -23.79
C ASN A 613 28.75 -33.77 -22.63
N HIS A 614 28.68 -32.47 -22.36
CA HIS A 614 29.48 -31.87 -21.30
C HIS A 614 29.07 -32.28 -19.89
N LEU A 615 27.77 -32.39 -19.62
CA LEU A 615 27.26 -32.84 -18.32
C LEU A 615 27.28 -34.36 -18.14
N SER A 616 27.70 -35.13 -19.17
CA SER A 616 27.83 -36.58 -19.13
C SER A 616 26.57 -37.31 -18.64
N VAL A 617 25.39 -36.84 -19.04
CA VAL A 617 24.11 -37.45 -18.65
C VAL A 617 23.83 -38.77 -19.36
N THR A 618 24.57 -39.11 -20.42
CA THR A 618 24.42 -40.38 -21.16
C THR A 618 25.00 -41.60 -20.43
N ARG A 619 25.57 -41.41 -19.24
CA ARG A 619 26.06 -42.51 -18.39
C ARG A 619 24.90 -43.48 -18.09
N PRO A 620 24.99 -44.77 -18.45
CA PRO A 620 23.91 -45.72 -18.29
C PRO A 620 23.45 -45.84 -16.83
N ASP A 621 24.39 -45.94 -15.89
CA ASP A 621 24.11 -46.11 -14.47
C ASP A 621 23.37 -44.89 -13.88
N TRP A 622 23.80 -43.69 -14.25
CA TRP A 622 23.19 -42.42 -13.81
C TRP A 622 21.77 -42.26 -14.37
N THR A 623 21.60 -42.57 -15.65
CA THR A 623 20.31 -42.49 -16.35
C THR A 623 19.31 -43.50 -15.84
N ALA A 624 19.75 -44.74 -15.57
CA ALA A 624 18.92 -45.81 -15.04
C ALA A 624 18.45 -45.50 -13.61
N GLU A 625 19.31 -44.89 -12.79
CA GLU A 625 18.94 -44.52 -11.43
C GLU A 625 17.86 -43.43 -11.40
N ILE A 626 17.97 -42.38 -12.21
CA ILE A 626 16.94 -41.32 -12.29
C ILE A 626 15.62 -41.87 -12.85
N GLN A 627 15.70 -42.79 -13.83
CA GLN A 627 14.51 -43.44 -14.36
C GLN A 627 13.73 -44.15 -13.25
N ARG A 628 14.42 -45.03 -12.53
CA ARG A 628 13.84 -45.89 -11.49
C ARG A 628 13.36 -45.07 -10.29
N ARG A 629 14.18 -44.13 -9.83
CA ARG A 629 13.95 -43.36 -8.59
C ARG A 629 12.90 -42.27 -8.75
N TRP A 630 12.86 -41.60 -9.90
CA TRP A 630 12.11 -40.35 -10.04
C TRP A 630 11.04 -40.43 -11.14
N ILE A 631 11.43 -40.74 -12.37
CA ILE A 631 10.50 -40.70 -13.53
C ILE A 631 9.38 -41.72 -13.38
N GLU A 632 9.72 -42.98 -13.10
CA GLU A 632 8.73 -44.05 -12.96
C GLU A 632 7.79 -43.84 -11.78
N VAL A 633 8.31 -43.31 -10.66
CA VAL A 633 7.52 -42.98 -9.48
C VAL A 633 6.49 -41.90 -9.82
N ILE A 634 6.91 -40.80 -10.44
CA ILE A 634 6.01 -39.70 -10.81
C ILE A 634 4.96 -40.16 -11.84
N LYS A 635 5.34 -40.94 -12.86
CA LYS A 635 4.38 -41.48 -13.84
C LYS A 635 3.33 -42.37 -13.20
N LYS A 636 3.72 -43.22 -12.24
CA LYS A 636 2.78 -44.05 -11.46
C LYS A 636 1.85 -43.20 -10.60
N SER A 637 2.36 -42.15 -9.96
CA SER A 637 1.55 -41.21 -9.18
C SER A 637 0.54 -40.47 -10.04
N LEU A 638 0.97 -39.91 -11.18
CA LEU A 638 0.09 -39.23 -12.15
C LEU A 638 -1.04 -40.16 -12.63
N THR A 639 -0.73 -41.42 -12.93
CA THR A 639 -1.73 -42.40 -13.34
C THR A 639 -2.72 -42.69 -12.22
N THR A 640 -2.23 -42.79 -10.98
CA THR A 640 -3.06 -43.01 -9.80
C THR A 640 -4.03 -41.85 -9.57
N PHE A 641 -3.55 -40.60 -9.61
CA PHE A 641 -4.41 -39.41 -9.44
C PHE A 641 -5.41 -39.24 -10.59
N LYS A 642 -5.01 -39.46 -11.85
CA LYS A 642 -5.94 -39.40 -13.00
C LYS A 642 -7.07 -40.43 -12.91
N ASN A 643 -6.78 -41.63 -12.40
CA ASN A 643 -7.80 -42.67 -12.19
C ASN A 643 -8.80 -42.29 -11.08
N VAL A 644 -8.37 -41.54 -10.05
CA VAL A 644 -9.25 -41.00 -9.00
C VAL A 644 -10.17 -39.92 -9.57
N GLY A 645 -9.62 -38.99 -10.35
CA GLY A 645 -10.42 -37.91 -10.98
C GLY A 645 -11.50 -38.40 -11.94
N THR A 646 -11.29 -39.57 -12.57
CA THR A 646 -12.21 -40.19 -13.55
C THR A 646 -13.12 -41.27 -12.95
N GLY A 647 -12.84 -41.76 -11.74
CA GLY A 647 -13.60 -42.84 -11.09
C GLY A 647 -14.87 -42.36 -10.38
N ASP A 648 -15.97 -43.10 -10.54
CA ASP A 648 -17.27 -42.84 -9.89
C ASP A 648 -17.36 -43.36 -8.43
N GLY A 649 -16.27 -43.92 -7.88
CA GLY A 649 -16.28 -44.63 -6.59
C GLY A 649 -15.35 -44.07 -5.49
N VAL A 650 -14.83 -42.85 -5.62
CA VAL A 650 -13.97 -42.24 -4.60
C VAL A 650 -14.85 -41.73 -3.46
N ALA A 651 -14.61 -42.19 -2.23
CA ALA A 651 -15.40 -41.84 -1.05
C ALA A 651 -15.23 -40.36 -0.62
N ASP A 652 -14.25 -39.67 -1.18
CA ASP A 652 -13.89 -38.28 -0.88
C ASP A 652 -14.18 -37.40 -2.13
N ALA A 653 -15.32 -36.70 -2.09
CA ALA A 653 -15.79 -35.86 -3.19
C ALA A 653 -14.92 -34.59 -3.36
N ASP A 654 -14.35 -34.09 -2.28
CA ASP A 654 -13.51 -32.89 -2.27
C ASP A 654 -12.18 -33.17 -2.96
N LEU A 655 -11.55 -34.30 -2.63
CA LEU A 655 -10.33 -34.75 -3.32
C LEU A 655 -10.54 -34.94 -4.83
N LYS A 656 -11.69 -35.48 -5.23
CA LYS A 656 -12.03 -35.65 -6.66
C LYS A 656 -12.11 -34.30 -7.37
N LYS A 657 -12.72 -33.29 -6.72
CA LYS A 657 -12.82 -31.92 -7.25
C LYS A 657 -11.44 -31.26 -7.38
N GLU A 658 -10.61 -31.32 -6.33
CA GLU A 658 -9.24 -30.77 -6.37
C GLU A 658 -8.39 -31.36 -7.51
N ILE A 659 -8.46 -32.68 -7.71
CA ILE A 659 -7.74 -33.36 -8.80
C ILE A 659 -8.29 -32.95 -10.17
N GLN A 660 -9.61 -32.78 -10.28
CA GLN A 660 -10.24 -32.33 -11.52
C GLN A 660 -9.81 -30.90 -11.88
N ASP A 661 -9.75 -30.00 -10.91
CA ASP A 661 -9.27 -28.63 -11.09
C ASP A 661 -7.80 -28.58 -11.56
N ALA A 662 -6.97 -29.53 -11.11
CA ALA A 662 -5.57 -29.67 -11.50
C ALA A 662 -5.31 -30.54 -12.75
N THR A 663 -6.34 -30.98 -13.49
CA THR A 663 -6.19 -31.93 -14.61
C THR A 663 -5.22 -31.45 -15.69
N VAL A 664 -5.27 -30.16 -16.05
CA VAL A 664 -4.40 -29.57 -17.07
C VAL A 664 -2.93 -29.68 -16.67
N ASP A 665 -2.62 -29.41 -15.40
CA ASP A 665 -1.26 -29.45 -14.86
C ASP A 665 -0.71 -30.89 -14.85
N LEU A 666 -1.56 -31.88 -14.53
CA LEU A 666 -1.22 -33.31 -14.59
C LEU A 666 -0.99 -33.79 -16.03
N GLU A 667 -1.75 -33.28 -16.99
CA GLU A 667 -1.57 -33.58 -18.41
C GLU A 667 -0.28 -32.99 -18.97
N MET A 668 0.01 -31.72 -18.65
CA MET A 668 1.27 -31.07 -19.06
C MET A 668 2.50 -31.80 -18.53
N LEU A 669 2.50 -32.19 -17.25
CA LEU A 669 3.62 -32.91 -16.67
C LEU A 669 3.78 -34.31 -17.27
N SER A 670 2.67 -35.03 -17.47
CA SER A 670 2.67 -36.34 -18.15
C SER A 670 3.27 -36.23 -19.55
N TYR A 671 2.82 -35.25 -20.33
CA TYR A 671 3.32 -35.00 -21.68
C TYR A 671 4.83 -34.69 -21.69
N LEU A 672 5.30 -33.85 -20.76
CA LEU A 672 6.72 -33.52 -20.63
C LEU A 672 7.58 -34.75 -20.33
N LEU A 673 7.12 -35.62 -19.42
CA LEU A 673 7.83 -36.86 -19.07
C LEU A 673 7.80 -37.91 -20.19
N ASP A 674 6.74 -37.96 -20.98
CA ASP A 674 6.69 -38.82 -22.17
C ASP A 674 7.64 -38.32 -23.26
N ARG A 675 7.66 -37.01 -23.50
CA ARG A 675 8.58 -36.38 -24.45
C ARG A 675 10.05 -36.56 -24.05
N LEU A 676 10.34 -36.50 -22.76
CA LEU A 676 11.66 -36.77 -22.22
C LEU A 676 12.11 -38.21 -22.51
N ASP A 677 11.23 -39.20 -22.36
CA ASP A 677 11.53 -40.60 -22.69
C ASP A 677 11.76 -40.79 -24.20
N GLU A 678 10.97 -40.13 -25.05
CA GLU A 678 11.17 -40.15 -26.50
C GLU A 678 12.55 -39.61 -26.90
N ILE A 679 12.93 -38.43 -26.39
CA ILE A 679 14.25 -37.83 -26.70
C ILE A 679 15.38 -38.73 -26.20
N ARG A 680 15.22 -39.33 -25.01
CA ARG A 680 16.21 -40.26 -24.46
C ARG A 680 16.37 -41.49 -25.33
N GLN A 681 15.29 -42.11 -25.78
CA GLN A 681 15.36 -43.26 -26.69
C GLN A 681 16.01 -42.89 -28.03
N GLN A 682 15.71 -41.71 -28.58
CA GLN A 682 16.26 -41.24 -29.85
C GLN A 682 17.75 -40.86 -29.78
N LYS A 683 18.22 -40.33 -28.64
CA LYS A 683 19.57 -39.76 -28.48
C LYS A 683 20.53 -40.67 -27.68
N SER A 684 20.03 -41.77 -27.12
CA SER A 684 20.85 -42.83 -26.48
C SER A 684 21.24 -43.95 -27.45
N SER A 685 20.58 -44.04 -28.61
CA SER A 685 20.97 -44.87 -29.77
C SER A 685 22.03 -44.17 -30.60
#